data_AF-A0A3A0GB80-F1
#
_entry.id   AF-A0A3A0GB80-F1
#
_cell.length_a   1.000
_cell.length_b   1.000
_cell.length_c   1.000
_cell.angle_alpha   90.00
_cell.angle_beta   90.00
_cell.angle_gamma   90.00
#
_symmetry.space_group_name_H-M   'P 1'
#
loop_
_entity.id
_entity.type
_entity.pdbx_description
1 polymer ?
#
loop_
_entity_poly.entity_id
_entity_poly.type
_entity_poly.pdbx_seq_one_letter_code
_entity_poly.pdbx_strand_id
1 'polypeptide(L)'
;MRARCTVFFRSRVVILATAVAVAAVAAARPHRASANTCTSTGTGSWNTVATWSGCGGTVPQAGDDVVIAAAHTVTVDVSTNALASLSVDGTLTIGNNSTARTVTVTGDLTIASGATVQVLTTSNNNHELSLGGNLSNAGTFSGEPDADSEIRITFSNTSVNQTVSGAGTTTFGRVNVAKGSQSLKVVCTANVTVSGEANDFDLGDGTDAGTWEQSAGTLTKAASTVQITNDGGLIVSGSGSFTLSDDNLDVDGILTVNTSGTFAMGDGASSLNATTNAVVTLTAGAVDIFGRFNATAGSTTTITGATIRIDPQATNNLGAGDVVNFAGGANVTMSGGSITIVDPKAANGDNEVQIVSGGGSKSFSGGTIYLGDGTSTTAGSTDAFRVNAGVPIFNLTIRNQGGGTNRFVDLVMNDLDLNGSLVIESGGTLQQNSRDINVAGDWTNSGTFTRTATFDVTFDGTGTQTIAGSSTTGFADWFIVAGATVVVPAANQPTAETNVSNQGTLIQTRTVNAASVAFLDVRNAADSASTYRAVVVDTTGSGDNLGSTTVTVRGNTVSCTTTGAGSPDARRCYSIAPSSEGDAVVTLNAFNAGGPFDERNTIADANLRVYQYTGPSTWTNISSGAGSAGGAFSFNSGDTASGEPIPISGEGIHFLLAATGASPTAVTLAGLSATAGAGRAPLAALGLVVLALTTVGLRRAAGPGAARRHG
;
A
#
# COMPACT_ATOMS: atom_id res chain seq x y z
N MET A 1 102.53 -23.10 -25.35
CA MET A 1 101.13 -22.95 -25.83
C MET A 1 100.24 -22.63 -24.63
N ARG A 2 99.45 -21.54 -24.71
CA ARG A 2 98.10 -21.23 -24.14
C ARG A 2 97.67 -21.86 -22.80
N ALA A 3 96.83 -21.30 -21.91
CA ALA A 3 96.27 -19.99 -21.56
C ALA A 3 95.12 -20.30 -20.55
N ARG A 4 94.87 -19.42 -19.55
CA ARG A 4 93.63 -19.27 -18.73
C ARG A 4 93.32 -20.41 -17.72
N CYS A 5 92.56 -20.25 -16.63
CA CYS A 5 91.68 -19.17 -16.18
C CYS A 5 91.48 -19.27 -14.66
N THR A 6 91.49 -18.12 -14.00
CA THR A 6 90.85 -17.79 -12.72
C THR A 6 89.39 -18.27 -12.68
N VAL A 7 88.92 -18.73 -11.51
CA VAL A 7 87.58 -18.54 -10.90
C VAL A 7 87.29 -19.75 -9.99
N PHE A 8 87.56 -19.63 -8.69
CA PHE A 8 86.84 -20.37 -7.63
C PHE A 8 86.84 -19.61 -6.28
N PHE A 9 87.03 -18.29 -6.32
CA PHE A 9 87.01 -17.41 -5.14
C PHE A 9 85.68 -16.63 -4.97
N ARG A 10 84.64 -16.96 -5.76
CA ARG A 10 83.36 -16.21 -5.76
C ARG A 10 82.19 -16.88 -5.00
N SER A 11 82.31 -18.11 -4.50
CA SER A 11 81.15 -18.81 -3.91
C SER A 11 81.00 -18.69 -2.38
N ARG A 12 82.00 -18.19 -1.64
CA ARG A 12 81.89 -18.05 -0.17
C ARG A 12 81.53 -16.63 0.32
N VAL A 13 81.73 -15.61 -0.52
CA VAL A 13 81.41 -14.21 -0.18
C VAL A 13 79.94 -13.86 -0.47
N VAL A 14 79.32 -14.51 -1.46
CA VAL A 14 77.91 -14.26 -1.83
C VAL A 14 76.93 -14.89 -0.82
N ILE A 15 77.28 -16.02 -0.20
CA ILE A 15 76.42 -16.74 0.76
C ILE A 15 76.42 -16.05 2.15
N LEU A 16 77.53 -15.39 2.52
CA LEU A 16 77.59 -14.63 3.78
C LEU A 16 76.88 -13.26 3.66
N ALA A 17 76.92 -12.63 2.48
CA ALA A 17 76.21 -11.36 2.23
C ALA A 17 74.67 -11.55 2.13
N THR A 18 74.19 -12.69 1.61
CA THR A 18 72.76 -13.02 1.60
C THR A 18 72.25 -13.47 2.97
N ALA A 19 73.06 -14.17 3.77
CA ALA A 19 72.67 -14.53 5.14
C ALA A 19 72.55 -13.31 6.08
N VAL A 20 73.41 -12.29 5.93
CA VAL A 20 73.32 -11.04 6.70
C VAL A 20 72.17 -10.15 6.22
N ALA A 21 71.87 -10.13 4.91
CA ALA A 21 70.70 -9.42 4.39
C ALA A 21 69.36 -10.09 4.80
N VAL A 22 69.31 -11.44 4.84
CA VAL A 22 68.12 -12.19 5.27
C VAL A 22 67.93 -12.14 6.79
N ALA A 23 69.01 -12.10 7.58
CA ALA A 23 68.92 -11.89 9.03
C ALA A 23 68.53 -10.44 9.40
N ALA A 24 68.94 -9.44 8.61
CA ALA A 24 68.52 -8.05 8.80
C ALA A 24 67.04 -7.84 8.42
N VAL A 25 66.54 -8.54 7.40
CA VAL A 25 65.11 -8.53 7.03
C VAL A 25 64.24 -9.35 8.00
N ALA A 26 64.78 -10.40 8.66
CA ALA A 26 64.08 -11.13 9.72
C ALA A 26 64.11 -10.45 11.10
N ALA A 27 65.01 -9.49 11.31
CA ALA A 27 65.06 -8.65 12.53
C ALA A 27 64.19 -7.40 12.44
N ALA A 28 63.73 -7.01 11.23
CA ALA A 28 62.61 -6.10 11.06
C ALA A 28 61.31 -6.85 11.37
N ARG A 29 61.12 -7.19 12.66
CA ARG A 29 59.77 -7.45 13.15
C ARG A 29 58.96 -6.21 12.76
N PRO A 30 57.81 -6.31 12.07
CA PRO A 30 56.86 -5.22 12.15
C PRO A 30 56.60 -5.06 13.65
N HIS A 31 57.13 -4.00 14.24
CA HIS A 31 56.64 -3.57 15.52
C HIS A 31 55.15 -3.40 15.28
N ARG A 32 54.35 -4.26 15.92
CA ARG A 32 52.99 -3.88 16.24
C ARG A 32 53.19 -2.59 17.03
N ALA A 33 53.02 -1.45 16.36
CA ALA A 33 52.90 -0.20 17.05
C ALA A 33 51.74 -0.43 18.02
N SER A 34 52.05 -0.48 19.32
CA SER A 34 51.00 -0.41 20.31
C SER A 34 50.32 0.93 20.08
N ALA A 35 49.00 0.92 19.85
CA ALA A 35 48.21 2.13 19.83
C ALA A 35 48.55 2.92 21.10
N ASN A 36 49.13 4.12 20.94
CA ASN A 36 49.34 4.99 22.09
C ASN A 36 48.06 5.78 22.33
N THR A 37 47.80 6.12 23.59
CA THR A 37 46.76 7.11 23.92
C THR A 37 47.37 8.50 23.92
N CYS A 38 47.10 9.24 22.86
CA CYS A 38 47.51 10.62 22.64
C CYS A 38 46.52 11.60 23.25
N THR A 39 46.88 12.25 24.36
CA THR A 39 45.99 13.21 25.05
C THR A 39 46.51 14.64 24.92
N SER A 40 45.64 15.58 24.58
CA SER A 40 46.01 17.00 24.51
C SER A 40 46.39 17.54 25.89
N THR A 41 47.50 18.27 25.99
CA THR A 41 48.03 18.89 27.23
C THR A 41 47.74 20.38 27.33
N GLY A 42 47.21 20.98 26.25
CA GLY A 42 46.79 22.37 26.18
C GLY A 42 46.13 22.69 24.85
N THR A 43 45.66 23.92 24.71
CA THR A 43 45.16 24.47 23.44
C THR A 43 46.31 24.69 22.46
N GLY A 44 46.14 24.29 21.20
CA GLY A 44 47.18 24.44 20.18
C GLY A 44 46.87 23.74 18.85
N SER A 45 47.83 23.81 17.93
CA SER A 45 47.74 23.14 16.64
C SER A 45 47.98 21.63 16.75
N TRP A 46 47.33 20.86 15.89
CA TRP A 46 47.50 19.40 15.78
C TRP A 46 48.95 19.02 15.48
N ASN A 47 49.61 19.73 14.56
CA ASN A 47 50.98 19.45 14.14
C ASN A 47 52.07 19.95 15.12
N THR A 48 51.70 20.38 16.32
CA THR A 48 52.65 20.84 17.34
C THR A 48 52.84 19.77 18.41
N VAL A 49 54.07 19.25 18.56
CA VAL A 49 54.39 18.19 19.54
C VAL A 49 54.00 18.59 20.97
N ALA A 50 54.17 19.87 21.35
CA ALA A 50 53.84 20.35 22.69
C ALA A 50 52.34 20.32 23.02
N THR A 51 51.46 20.20 22.02
CA THR A 51 50.01 20.01 22.21
C THR A 51 49.68 18.64 22.80
N TRP A 52 50.60 17.67 22.69
CA TRP A 52 50.30 16.26 22.94
C TRP A 52 51.16 15.63 24.03
N SER A 53 50.56 14.70 24.76
CA SER A 53 51.23 13.74 25.63
C SER A 53 50.84 12.31 25.25
N GLY A 54 51.65 11.34 25.63
CA GLY A 54 51.39 9.92 25.34
C GLY A 54 51.78 9.47 23.92
N CYS A 55 52.00 10.38 22.97
CA CYS A 55 52.36 10.08 21.57
C CYS A 55 53.86 9.78 21.31
N GLY A 56 54.56 9.18 22.28
CA GLY A 56 55.99 8.87 22.13
C GLY A 56 56.91 10.08 21.88
N GLY A 57 56.51 11.28 22.33
CA GLY A 57 57.25 12.53 22.10
C GLY A 57 57.06 13.14 20.70
N THR A 58 56.02 12.70 19.99
CA THR A 58 55.64 13.22 18.66
C THR A 58 54.19 13.72 18.67
N VAL A 59 53.64 14.05 17.50
CA VAL A 59 52.18 14.26 17.31
C VAL A 59 51.47 12.90 17.11
N PRO A 60 50.13 12.81 17.16
CA PRO A 60 49.42 11.55 16.95
C PRO A 60 49.81 10.84 15.65
N GLN A 61 50.15 9.55 15.75
CA GLN A 61 50.56 8.69 14.65
C GLN A 61 49.42 7.75 14.22
N ALA A 62 49.65 7.01 13.13
CA ALA A 62 48.67 6.04 12.64
C ALA A 62 48.42 4.94 13.68
N GLY A 63 47.16 4.67 13.96
CA GLY A 63 46.71 3.67 14.94
C GLY A 63 46.67 4.16 16.39
N ASP A 64 46.97 5.42 16.68
CA ASP A 64 46.84 5.97 18.04
C ASP A 64 45.38 6.27 18.40
N ASP A 65 45.04 6.14 19.68
CA ASP A 65 43.80 6.63 20.27
C ASP A 65 43.99 8.10 20.67
N VAL A 66 43.13 9.00 20.20
CA VAL A 66 43.28 10.44 20.44
C VAL A 66 42.21 10.96 21.38
N VAL A 67 42.63 11.71 22.40
CA VAL A 67 41.75 12.40 23.35
C VAL A 67 42.03 13.90 23.31
N ILE A 68 41.03 14.70 22.92
CA ILE A 68 41.04 16.15 23.10
C ILE A 68 40.44 16.44 24.47
N ALA A 69 41.29 16.65 25.48
CA ALA A 69 40.87 16.83 26.85
C ALA A 69 39.99 18.09 27.03
N ALA A 70 39.18 18.09 28.09
CA ALA A 70 38.27 19.18 28.42
C ALA A 70 39.00 20.54 28.51
N ALA A 71 38.29 21.61 28.11
CA ALA A 71 38.79 22.99 28.04
C ALA A 71 39.96 23.25 27.05
N HIS A 72 40.48 22.23 26.37
CA HIS A 72 41.45 22.42 25.29
C HIS A 72 40.75 22.64 23.95
N THR A 73 41.28 23.55 23.14
CA THR A 73 40.94 23.67 21.73
C THR A 73 42.11 23.18 20.88
N VAL A 74 41.90 22.14 20.08
CA VAL A 74 42.90 21.63 19.15
C VAL A 74 42.48 21.94 17.71
N THR A 75 43.36 22.60 16.96
CA THR A 75 43.11 22.96 15.55
C THR A 75 43.85 22.01 14.61
N VAL A 76 43.13 21.33 13.71
CA VAL A 76 43.69 20.47 12.67
C VAL A 76 44.29 21.33 11.56
N ASP A 77 45.57 21.64 11.69
CA ASP A 77 46.36 22.46 10.75
C ASP A 77 47.13 21.64 9.69
N VAL A 78 47.02 20.31 9.77
CA VAL A 78 47.49 19.31 8.80
C VAL A 78 46.52 18.15 8.79
N SER A 79 46.39 17.42 7.67
CA SER A 79 45.58 16.19 7.68
C SER A 79 46.14 15.18 8.68
N THR A 80 45.26 14.48 9.40
CA THR A 80 45.67 13.53 10.44
C THR A 80 46.20 12.24 9.82
N ASN A 81 47.00 11.50 10.57
CA ASN A 81 47.17 10.08 10.30
C ASN A 81 45.85 9.33 10.58
N ALA A 82 45.73 8.08 10.11
CA ALA A 82 44.57 7.25 10.40
C ALA A 82 44.54 6.84 11.88
N LEU A 83 43.64 7.43 12.65
CA LEU A 83 43.52 7.25 14.11
C LEU A 83 42.75 5.97 14.45
N ALA A 84 43.07 5.32 15.56
CA ALA A 84 42.30 4.18 16.05
C ALA A 84 40.95 4.63 16.62
N SER A 85 40.94 5.70 17.41
CA SER A 85 39.73 6.33 17.93
C SER A 85 39.94 7.83 18.16
N LEU A 86 38.85 8.59 18.24
CA LEU A 86 38.88 10.01 18.55
C LEU A 86 37.81 10.35 19.60
N SER A 87 38.25 10.77 20.78
CA SER A 87 37.40 11.24 21.87
C SER A 87 37.61 12.75 22.06
N VAL A 88 36.53 13.51 22.06
CA VAL A 88 36.54 14.97 22.18
C VAL A 88 35.77 15.36 23.44
N ASP A 89 36.51 15.79 24.47
CA ASP A 89 35.98 16.35 25.71
C ASP A 89 36.09 17.90 25.74
N GLY A 90 36.95 18.47 24.89
CA GLY A 90 37.11 19.91 24.66
C GLY A 90 36.55 20.35 23.31
N THR A 91 37.35 21.07 22.52
CA THR A 91 36.99 21.52 21.17
C THR A 91 37.99 21.01 20.14
N LEU A 92 37.51 20.33 19.09
CA LEU A 92 38.26 20.05 17.88
C LEU A 92 37.80 21.00 16.77
N THR A 93 38.72 21.82 16.24
CA THR A 93 38.46 22.69 15.08
C THR A 93 39.20 22.13 13.87
N ILE A 94 38.49 21.78 12.80
CA ILE A 94 39.07 21.29 11.56
C ILE A 94 39.37 22.47 10.63
N GLY A 95 40.59 22.52 10.10
CA GLY A 95 41.03 23.60 9.24
C GLY A 95 41.63 24.79 9.99
N ASN A 96 42.59 25.45 9.34
CA ASN A 96 43.27 26.65 9.83
C ASN A 96 43.46 27.72 8.76
N ASN A 97 43.07 27.41 7.52
CA ASN A 97 43.18 28.20 6.31
C ASN A 97 42.36 27.49 5.21
N SER A 98 42.46 27.96 3.96
CA SER A 98 41.79 27.39 2.79
C SER A 98 42.42 26.14 2.20
N THR A 99 43.26 25.43 2.95
CA THR A 99 43.72 24.08 2.57
C THR A 99 42.76 23.05 3.14
N ALA A 100 42.16 22.24 2.27
CA ALA A 100 41.35 21.08 2.67
C ALA A 100 42.15 20.17 3.64
N ARG A 101 41.47 19.69 4.67
CA ARG A 101 42.03 18.81 5.71
C ARG A 101 41.24 17.53 5.75
N THR A 102 41.93 16.44 6.04
CA THR A 102 41.29 15.13 6.25
C THR A 102 41.57 14.68 7.67
N VAL A 103 40.51 14.29 8.37
CA VAL A 103 40.57 13.56 9.63
C VAL A 103 40.11 12.14 9.34
N THR A 104 40.96 11.14 9.59
CA THR A 104 40.61 9.73 9.40
C THR A 104 40.58 9.02 10.73
N VAL A 105 39.42 8.47 11.10
CA VAL A 105 39.21 7.70 12.32
C VAL A 105 38.73 6.30 11.93
N THR A 106 39.56 5.29 12.15
CA THR A 106 39.25 3.90 11.79
C THR A 106 38.26 3.24 12.74
N GLY A 107 38.22 3.67 14.01
CA GLY A 107 37.23 3.28 15.00
C GLY A 107 36.24 4.42 15.29
N ASP A 108 35.84 4.57 16.55
CA ASP A 108 34.74 5.44 16.95
C ASP A 108 35.16 6.91 17.13
N LEU A 109 34.22 7.82 16.85
CA LEU A 109 34.25 9.23 17.24
C LEU A 109 33.26 9.46 18.39
N THR A 110 33.75 9.89 19.54
CA THR A 110 32.92 10.26 20.70
C THR A 110 33.07 11.74 21.02
N ILE A 111 31.96 12.45 21.17
CA ILE A 111 31.91 13.87 21.55
C ILE A 111 31.16 13.96 22.89
N ALA A 112 31.86 14.38 23.94
CA ALA A 112 31.30 14.46 25.28
C ALA A 112 30.34 15.65 25.42
N SER A 113 29.56 15.64 26.51
CA SER A 113 28.67 16.75 26.82
C SER A 113 29.47 18.05 27.04
N GLY A 114 29.05 19.13 26.37
CA GLY A 114 29.75 20.42 26.38
C GLY A 114 30.98 20.50 25.47
N ALA A 115 31.37 19.40 24.80
CA ALA A 115 32.44 19.37 23.83
C ALA A 115 31.95 19.75 22.42
N THR A 116 32.86 20.19 21.56
CA THR A 116 32.54 20.63 20.20
C THR A 116 33.49 20.06 19.16
N VAL A 117 32.94 19.52 18.08
CA VAL A 117 33.65 19.30 16.81
C VAL A 117 33.09 20.29 15.80
N GLN A 118 33.95 21.10 15.18
CA GLN A 118 33.55 22.15 14.24
C GLN A 118 34.60 22.32 13.13
N VAL A 119 34.21 22.97 12.04
CA VAL A 119 35.16 23.55 11.07
C VAL A 119 35.41 25.02 11.41
N LEU A 120 36.58 25.53 11.07
CA LEU A 120 36.89 26.96 11.21
C LEU A 120 36.11 27.78 10.18
N THR A 121 35.33 28.77 10.61
CA THR A 121 34.46 29.62 9.75
C THR A 121 35.19 30.55 8.77
N THR A 122 36.49 30.40 8.65
CA THR A 122 37.33 31.18 7.73
C THR A 122 38.24 30.25 6.93
N SER A 123 37.97 28.94 6.96
CA SER A 123 38.68 28.01 6.09
C SER A 123 38.21 28.20 4.65
N ASN A 124 36.92 28.48 4.41
CA ASN A 124 36.35 28.64 3.07
C ASN A 124 36.72 27.45 2.16
N ASN A 125 36.68 26.24 2.72
CA ASN A 125 36.98 25.00 2.03
C ASN A 125 36.26 23.83 2.69
N ASN A 126 36.18 22.73 1.94
CA ASN A 126 35.59 21.48 2.35
C ASN A 126 36.67 20.60 2.98
N HIS A 127 36.38 20.14 4.19
CA HIS A 127 37.22 19.22 4.94
C HIS A 127 36.54 17.86 5.01
N GLU A 128 37.35 16.81 5.09
CA GLU A 128 36.88 15.42 5.11
C GLU A 128 37.02 14.84 6.51
N LEU A 129 35.98 14.17 6.99
CA LEU A 129 36.01 13.31 8.16
C LEU A 129 35.60 11.89 7.76
N SER A 130 36.60 11.03 7.55
CA SER A 130 36.34 9.61 7.24
C SER A 130 36.27 8.81 8.54
N LEU A 131 35.14 8.15 8.76
CA LEU A 131 34.86 7.39 9.98
C LEU A 131 34.60 5.91 9.66
N GLY A 132 35.39 5.03 10.25
CA GLY A 132 35.26 3.57 10.16
C GLY A 132 34.46 2.93 11.31
N GLY A 133 34.27 3.64 12.42
CA GLY A 133 33.44 3.22 13.56
C GLY A 133 32.16 4.04 13.71
N ASN A 134 31.64 4.13 14.93
CA ASN A 134 30.40 4.83 15.26
C ASN A 134 30.64 6.30 15.62
N LEU A 135 29.62 7.12 15.43
CA LEU A 135 29.55 8.48 15.98
C LEU A 135 28.63 8.47 17.21
N SER A 136 29.18 8.84 18.37
CA SER A 136 28.41 9.11 19.58
C SER A 136 28.58 10.57 19.99
N ASN A 137 27.53 11.37 19.87
CA ASN A 137 27.56 12.81 20.12
C ASN A 137 26.63 13.22 21.27
N ALA A 138 27.21 13.58 22.40
CA ALA A 138 26.52 14.21 23.54
C ALA A 138 26.77 15.73 23.62
N GLY A 139 27.61 16.28 22.74
CA GLY A 139 27.99 17.69 22.67
C GLY A 139 27.46 18.38 21.42
N THR A 140 28.34 19.05 20.67
CA THR A 140 28.01 19.72 19.42
C THR A 140 28.90 19.23 18.29
N PHE A 141 28.29 18.79 17.19
CA PHE A 141 28.95 18.60 15.90
C PHE A 141 28.42 19.68 14.95
N SER A 142 29.28 20.60 14.52
CA SER A 142 28.96 21.75 13.67
C SER A 142 29.75 21.64 12.37
N GLY A 143 29.23 20.84 11.45
CA GLY A 143 29.84 20.54 10.14
C GLY A 143 29.79 21.69 9.15
N GLU A 144 28.81 22.59 9.25
CA GLU A 144 28.67 23.75 8.37
C GLU A 144 28.25 24.99 9.17
N PRO A 145 29.21 25.69 9.79
CA PRO A 145 28.94 26.91 10.55
C PRO A 145 28.74 28.15 9.66
N ASP A 146 29.16 28.09 8.39
CA ASP A 146 28.91 29.09 7.34
C ASP A 146 28.86 28.42 5.95
N ALA A 147 28.47 29.18 4.93
CA ALA A 147 28.22 28.68 3.57
C ALA A 147 29.48 28.27 2.79
N ASP A 148 30.69 28.58 3.27
CA ASP A 148 31.92 28.31 2.51
C ASP A 148 32.82 27.28 3.23
N SER A 149 32.49 26.89 4.47
CA SER A 149 33.34 26.06 5.33
C SER A 149 32.57 24.82 5.78
N GLU A 150 33.01 23.64 5.35
CA GLU A 150 32.22 22.41 5.47
C GLU A 150 33.05 21.22 6.01
N ILE A 151 32.43 20.36 6.82
CA ILE A 151 32.87 18.98 7.10
C ILE A 151 31.97 18.03 6.30
N ARG A 152 32.60 17.30 5.38
CA ARG A 152 32.05 16.15 4.68
C ARG A 152 32.37 14.91 5.48
N ILE A 153 31.35 14.29 6.07
CA ILE A 153 31.55 13.05 6.83
C ILE A 153 31.30 11.84 5.93
N THR A 154 32.28 10.95 5.86
CA THR A 154 32.15 9.67 5.14
C THR A 154 32.11 8.52 6.12
N PHE A 155 31.00 7.79 6.14
CA PHE A 155 30.85 6.53 6.88
C PHE A 155 31.36 5.38 6.00
N SER A 156 32.59 4.93 6.22
CA SER A 156 33.36 4.13 5.25
C SER A 156 33.48 2.63 5.54
N ASN A 157 32.83 2.11 6.58
CA ASN A 157 33.00 0.71 6.94
C ASN A 157 32.18 -0.23 6.04
N THR A 158 32.85 -0.94 5.14
CA THR A 158 32.18 -1.81 4.16
C THR A 158 31.87 -3.22 4.65
N SER A 159 32.00 -3.49 5.95
CA SER A 159 31.80 -4.84 6.53
C SER A 159 30.73 -4.89 7.61
N VAL A 160 30.41 -3.77 8.26
CA VAL A 160 29.41 -3.70 9.34
C VAL A 160 28.61 -2.41 9.26
N ASN A 161 27.42 -2.42 9.86
CA ASN A 161 26.64 -1.20 10.07
C ASN A 161 27.39 -0.26 11.02
N GLN A 162 27.27 1.05 10.76
CA GLN A 162 27.73 2.10 11.68
C GLN A 162 26.51 2.74 12.33
N THR A 163 26.72 3.43 13.46
CA THR A 163 25.66 4.13 14.17
C THR A 163 25.99 5.61 14.36
N VAL A 164 24.94 6.42 14.36
CA VAL A 164 24.95 7.82 14.83
C VAL A 164 24.01 7.89 16.02
N SER A 165 24.52 8.31 17.17
CA SER A 165 23.79 8.27 18.44
C SER A 165 24.14 9.46 19.35
N GLY A 166 23.36 9.62 20.42
CA GLY A 166 23.56 10.64 21.44
C GLY A 166 22.56 11.80 21.35
N ALA A 167 22.48 12.57 22.42
CA ALA A 167 21.50 13.67 22.57
C ALA A 167 22.07 15.05 22.24
N GLY A 168 23.30 15.11 21.72
CA GLY A 168 23.95 16.35 21.30
C GLY A 168 23.34 16.95 20.04
N THR A 169 23.71 18.18 19.75
CA THR A 169 23.37 18.85 18.48
C THR A 169 24.29 18.33 17.38
N THR A 170 23.72 17.81 16.30
CA THR A 170 24.49 17.30 15.15
C THR A 170 23.99 17.97 13.88
N THR A 171 24.82 18.86 13.33
CA THR A 171 24.62 19.44 12.00
C THR A 171 25.75 18.97 11.11
N PHE A 172 25.47 18.10 10.15
CA PHE A 172 26.40 17.76 9.09
C PHE A 172 26.39 18.86 8.03
N GLY A 173 27.54 19.12 7.39
CA GLY A 173 27.53 19.75 6.07
C GLY A 173 27.00 18.71 5.09
N ARG A 174 27.87 17.77 4.74
CA ARG A 174 27.53 16.64 3.87
C ARG A 174 27.75 15.30 4.53
N VAL A 175 26.91 14.34 4.15
CA VAL A 175 27.00 12.94 4.56
C VAL A 175 27.19 12.04 3.36
N ASN A 176 28.29 11.27 3.35
CA ASN A 176 28.54 10.21 2.39
C ASN A 176 28.39 8.85 3.09
N VAL A 177 27.55 7.98 2.51
CA VAL A 177 27.24 6.65 3.06
C VAL A 177 28.02 5.57 2.29
N ALA A 178 29.35 5.60 2.40
CA ALA A 178 30.28 4.73 1.67
C ALA A 178 30.41 3.31 2.25
N LYS A 179 29.32 2.53 2.15
CA LYS A 179 29.21 1.18 2.73
C LYS A 179 29.52 0.07 1.72
N GLY A 180 29.60 0.39 0.43
CA GLY A 180 29.80 -0.57 -0.68
C GLY A 180 28.60 -1.45 -1.01
N SER A 181 27.46 -1.30 -0.31
CA SER A 181 26.23 -2.09 -0.52
C SER A 181 25.04 -1.49 0.23
N GLN A 182 23.85 -1.48 -0.39
CA GLN A 182 22.56 -1.13 0.24
C GLN A 182 22.18 -2.04 1.43
N SER A 183 22.80 -3.21 1.57
CA SER A 183 22.55 -4.09 2.73
C SER A 183 23.22 -3.58 4.01
N LEU A 184 24.23 -2.72 3.87
CA LEU A 184 24.97 -2.12 4.97
C LEU A 184 24.52 -0.68 5.21
N LYS A 185 24.43 -0.34 6.49
CA LYS A 185 23.70 0.85 6.92
C LYS A 185 24.51 1.78 7.81
N VAL A 186 24.14 3.05 7.79
CA VAL A 186 24.33 3.98 8.91
C VAL A 186 23.00 4.09 9.63
N VAL A 187 22.93 3.58 10.87
CA VAL A 187 21.71 3.60 11.69
C VAL A 187 21.77 4.79 12.65
N CYS A 188 20.92 5.78 12.42
CA CYS A 188 20.80 6.96 13.25
C CYS A 188 19.67 6.82 14.27
N THR A 189 19.96 7.24 15.50
CA THR A 189 19.01 7.26 16.65
C THR A 189 18.91 8.64 17.29
N ALA A 190 19.53 9.64 16.67
CA ALA A 190 19.64 11.01 17.17
C ALA A 190 18.90 11.99 16.24
N ASN A 191 18.66 13.21 16.74
CA ASN A 191 18.28 14.31 15.86
C ASN A 191 19.52 14.78 15.09
N VAL A 192 19.41 14.84 13.78
CA VAL A 192 20.49 15.31 12.90
C VAL A 192 19.93 16.28 11.87
N THR A 193 20.70 17.30 11.57
CA THR A 193 20.43 18.21 10.45
C THR A 193 21.53 18.00 9.42
N VAL A 194 21.16 17.96 8.15
CA VAL A 194 22.09 18.06 7.02
C VAL A 194 21.82 19.38 6.33
N SER A 195 22.88 20.06 5.92
CA SER A 195 22.81 21.42 5.41
C SER A 195 22.04 21.55 4.09
N GLY A 196 21.93 22.78 3.60
CA GLY A 196 21.04 23.16 2.51
C GLY A 196 21.68 23.12 1.13
N GLU A 197 22.96 22.77 0.97
CA GLU A 197 23.54 22.75 -0.37
C GLU A 197 23.11 21.51 -1.15
N ALA A 198 23.40 21.57 -2.46
CA ALA A 198 23.10 20.53 -3.40
C ALA A 198 24.00 19.31 -3.16
N ASN A 199 23.38 18.12 -3.19
CA ASN A 199 24.05 16.83 -3.08
C ASN A 199 24.72 16.57 -1.72
N ASP A 200 24.34 17.29 -0.65
CA ASP A 200 24.90 17.07 0.70
C ASP A 200 24.32 15.85 1.40
N PHE A 201 23.21 15.31 0.87
CA PHE A 201 22.58 14.11 1.36
C PHE A 201 22.09 13.21 0.22
N ASP A 202 22.86 13.11 -0.85
CA ASP A 202 22.58 12.11 -1.87
C ASP A 202 23.06 10.73 -1.38
N LEU A 203 22.24 9.72 -1.63
CA LEU A 203 22.47 8.37 -1.15
C LEU A 203 22.77 7.47 -2.35
N GLY A 204 24.01 6.97 -2.38
CA GLY A 204 24.56 6.15 -3.46
C GLY A 204 25.16 6.98 -4.60
N ASP A 205 26.22 6.46 -5.22
CA ASP A 205 26.85 6.97 -6.46
C ASP A 205 27.94 6.03 -7.05
N GLY A 206 27.85 4.73 -6.78
CA GLY A 206 28.89 3.74 -7.10
C GLY A 206 29.96 3.63 -6.02
N THR A 207 30.57 4.74 -5.59
CA THR A 207 31.55 4.76 -4.50
C THR A 207 30.91 4.90 -3.11
N ASP A 208 29.75 5.56 -3.06
CA ASP A 208 28.99 5.82 -1.83
C ASP A 208 27.76 4.91 -1.68
N ALA A 209 27.82 3.70 -2.23
CA ALA A 209 26.76 2.70 -2.11
C ALA A 209 26.45 2.39 -0.64
N GLY A 210 25.21 2.52 -0.21
CA GLY A 210 24.85 2.29 1.18
C GLY A 210 23.48 2.83 1.57
N THR A 211 23.06 2.56 2.80
CA THR A 211 21.73 2.96 3.27
C THR A 211 21.80 3.78 4.56
N TRP A 212 21.10 4.92 4.58
CA TRP A 212 20.81 5.63 5.81
C TRP A 212 19.52 5.09 6.43
N GLU A 213 19.55 4.73 7.70
CA GLU A 213 18.36 4.34 8.46
C GLU A 213 18.14 5.29 9.64
N GLN A 214 17.08 6.09 9.58
CA GLN A 214 16.61 6.89 10.70
C GLN A 214 15.64 6.04 11.56
N SER A 215 16.15 5.48 12.65
CA SER A 215 15.39 4.54 13.51
C SER A 215 14.76 5.19 14.76
N ALA A 216 15.28 6.35 15.16
CA ALA A 216 14.73 7.24 16.20
C ALA A 216 15.24 8.67 15.96
N GLY A 217 14.61 9.68 16.56
CA GLY A 217 14.95 11.09 16.30
C GLY A 217 14.56 11.55 14.89
N THR A 218 14.86 12.79 14.55
CA THR A 218 14.52 13.38 13.24
C THR A 218 15.78 13.64 12.41
N LEU A 219 15.78 13.17 11.17
CA LEU A 219 16.69 13.66 10.13
C LEU A 219 16.02 14.82 9.40
N THR A 220 16.61 16.01 9.50
CA THR A 220 16.16 17.19 8.75
C THR A 220 17.15 17.52 7.65
N LYS A 221 16.71 17.49 6.40
CA LYS A 221 17.47 18.00 5.25
C LYS A 221 16.93 19.38 4.89
N ALA A 222 17.80 20.39 4.91
CA ALA A 222 17.49 21.71 4.40
C ALA A 222 17.37 21.70 2.86
N ALA A 223 16.66 22.69 2.31
CA ALA A 223 16.15 22.73 0.94
C ALA A 223 17.19 22.37 -0.13
N SER A 224 16.98 21.24 -0.81
CA SER A 224 17.63 20.80 -2.04
C SER A 224 17.12 19.42 -2.35
N THR A 225 16.96 19.09 -3.63
CA THR A 225 16.62 17.76 -4.09
C THR A 225 17.56 16.74 -3.44
N VAL A 226 16.98 15.64 -2.96
CA VAL A 226 17.72 14.46 -2.50
C VAL A 226 17.61 13.38 -3.56
N GLN A 227 18.74 12.86 -4.00
CA GLN A 227 18.81 11.72 -4.91
C GLN A 227 19.11 10.45 -4.11
N ILE A 228 18.29 9.42 -4.28
CA ILE A 228 18.60 8.05 -3.85
C ILE A 228 18.91 7.26 -5.12
N THR A 229 20.17 7.08 -5.46
CA THR A 229 20.58 6.34 -6.67
C THR A 229 20.30 4.85 -6.53
N ASN A 230 20.47 4.07 -7.61
CA ASN A 230 20.17 2.63 -7.64
C ASN A 230 20.89 1.77 -6.59
N ASP A 231 21.97 2.27 -5.99
CA ASP A 231 22.82 1.65 -4.99
C ASP A 231 22.77 2.35 -3.62
N GLY A 232 21.87 3.31 -3.48
CA GLY A 232 21.54 4.00 -2.24
C GLY A 232 20.24 3.53 -1.60
N GLY A 233 20.04 3.87 -0.33
CA GLY A 233 18.76 3.66 0.34
C GLY A 233 18.49 4.60 1.50
N LEU A 234 17.23 5.00 1.66
CA LEU A 234 16.72 5.70 2.84
C LEU A 234 15.66 4.83 3.53
N ILE A 235 15.87 4.56 4.81
CA ILE A 235 14.90 3.86 5.66
C ILE A 235 14.52 4.78 6.81
N VAL A 236 13.22 4.94 7.04
CA VAL A 236 12.67 5.58 8.23
C VAL A 236 11.89 4.53 9.00
N SER A 237 12.39 4.16 10.18
CA SER A 237 11.90 3.03 10.96
C SER A 237 11.70 3.38 12.43
N GLY A 238 11.07 2.48 13.20
CA GLY A 238 10.94 2.63 14.65
C GLY A 238 10.15 3.87 15.04
N SER A 239 10.81 4.82 15.71
CA SER A 239 10.25 6.15 16.03
C SER A 239 10.96 7.28 15.29
N GLY A 240 11.70 6.95 14.23
CA GLY A 240 12.44 7.90 13.42
C GLY A 240 11.51 8.75 12.56
N SER A 241 11.93 9.98 12.29
CA SER A 241 11.25 10.91 11.41
C SER A 241 12.20 11.46 10.35
N PHE A 242 11.67 11.81 9.19
CA PHE A 242 12.41 12.47 8.13
C PHE A 242 11.68 13.75 7.71
N THR A 243 12.42 14.81 7.46
CA THR A 243 11.88 16.06 6.93
C THR A 243 12.81 16.61 5.88
N LEU A 244 12.34 16.65 4.64
CA LEU A 244 12.94 17.43 3.56
C LEU A 244 12.16 18.74 3.44
N SER A 245 12.81 19.88 3.72
CA SER A 245 12.11 21.15 3.97
C SER A 245 11.47 21.77 2.73
N ASP A 246 12.12 21.62 1.58
CA ASP A 246 11.67 22.06 0.26
C ASP A 246 12.47 21.27 -0.78
N ASP A 247 11.88 21.05 -1.95
CA ASP A 247 12.40 20.30 -3.11
C ASP A 247 12.06 18.78 -3.15
N ASN A 248 12.46 18.15 -4.26
CA ASN A 248 12.09 16.79 -4.64
C ASN A 248 12.85 15.72 -3.88
N LEU A 249 12.24 14.54 -3.79
CA LEU A 249 12.93 13.31 -3.44
C LEU A 249 12.86 12.38 -4.65
N ASP A 250 14.00 12.19 -5.28
CA ASP A 250 14.15 11.33 -6.44
C ASP A 250 14.71 9.98 -5.99
N VAL A 251 13.99 8.92 -6.31
CA VAL A 251 14.30 7.56 -5.88
C VAL A 251 14.53 6.68 -7.09
N ASP A 252 15.77 6.26 -7.28
CA ASP A 252 16.20 5.17 -8.15
C ASP A 252 16.56 3.92 -7.32
N GLY A 253 16.90 4.07 -6.04
CA GLY A 253 17.25 2.99 -5.10
C GLY A 253 16.11 2.58 -4.19
N ILE A 254 16.40 2.44 -2.89
CA ILE A 254 15.41 2.02 -1.89
C ILE A 254 14.88 3.21 -1.07
N LEU A 255 13.57 3.33 -0.97
CA LEU A 255 12.89 4.12 0.07
C LEU A 255 11.98 3.20 0.89
N THR A 256 12.18 3.13 2.20
CA THR A 256 11.29 2.39 3.11
C THR A 256 10.80 3.29 4.24
N VAL A 257 9.49 3.38 4.40
CA VAL A 257 8.84 4.04 5.54
C VAL A 257 8.06 3.00 6.34
N ASN A 258 8.54 2.73 7.55
CA ASN A 258 7.95 1.80 8.52
C ASN A 258 8.15 2.34 9.93
N THR A 259 7.57 3.50 10.20
CA THR A 259 7.82 4.25 11.43
C THR A 259 6.51 4.59 12.15
N SER A 260 6.62 4.88 13.44
CA SER A 260 5.59 5.58 14.22
C SER A 260 5.75 7.11 14.18
N GLY A 261 6.89 7.60 13.66
CA GLY A 261 7.15 9.02 13.39
C GLY A 261 6.53 9.50 12.09
N THR A 262 7.06 10.62 11.58
CA THR A 262 6.57 11.28 10.36
C THR A 262 7.66 11.28 9.30
N PHE A 263 7.29 10.90 8.09
CA PHE A 263 8.06 11.19 6.88
C PHE A 263 7.39 12.38 6.20
N ALA A 264 8.09 13.50 6.07
CA ALA A 264 7.59 14.71 5.42
C ALA A 264 8.57 15.17 4.35
N MET A 265 8.06 15.59 3.19
CA MET A 265 8.92 16.11 2.13
C MET A 265 8.31 17.24 1.31
N GLY A 266 9.17 18.21 1.01
CA GLY A 266 8.94 19.26 0.05
C GLY A 266 8.03 20.39 0.53
N ASP A 267 7.74 21.30 -0.39
CA ASP A 267 6.73 22.35 -0.28
C ASP A 267 6.05 22.52 -1.66
N GLY A 268 4.74 22.72 -1.71
CA GLY A 268 3.98 23.00 -2.94
C GLY A 268 4.22 22.10 -4.16
N ALA A 269 5.20 22.45 -5.00
CA ALA A 269 5.47 21.79 -6.28
C ALA A 269 6.41 20.58 -6.18
N SER A 270 7.00 20.34 -5.02
CA SER A 270 7.95 19.23 -4.78
C SER A 270 7.32 17.87 -5.01
N SER A 271 8.08 16.92 -5.53
CA SER A 271 7.56 15.61 -5.93
C SER A 271 8.39 14.48 -5.32
N LEU A 272 7.70 13.45 -4.83
CA LEU A 272 8.29 12.12 -4.63
C LEU A 272 8.30 11.42 -5.98
N ASN A 273 9.49 11.19 -6.54
CA ASN A 273 9.63 10.57 -7.85
C ASN A 273 10.26 9.18 -7.72
N ALA A 274 9.45 8.14 -7.85
CA ALA A 274 9.92 6.76 -8.01
C ALA A 274 10.25 6.49 -9.48
N THR A 275 11.54 6.40 -9.79
CA THR A 275 12.09 6.22 -11.14
C THR A 275 12.28 4.74 -11.49
N THR A 276 12.90 4.45 -12.66
CA THR A 276 13.02 3.12 -13.27
C THR A 276 13.49 1.99 -12.35
N ASN A 277 14.35 2.25 -11.36
CA ASN A 277 14.88 1.20 -10.46
C ASN A 277 14.32 1.27 -9.04
N ALA A 278 13.44 2.24 -8.77
CA ALA A 278 12.98 2.55 -7.43
C ALA A 278 12.27 1.37 -6.78
N VAL A 279 12.58 1.15 -5.50
CA VAL A 279 11.81 0.30 -4.61
C VAL A 279 11.30 1.16 -3.46
N VAL A 280 10.06 1.61 -3.57
CA VAL A 280 9.36 2.42 -2.57
C VAL A 280 8.40 1.55 -1.76
N THR A 281 8.61 1.48 -0.44
CA THR A 281 7.82 0.63 0.47
C THR A 281 7.27 1.47 1.63
N LEU A 282 5.95 1.65 1.67
CA LEU A 282 5.22 2.49 2.63
C LEU A 282 4.28 1.63 3.48
N THR A 283 4.76 1.20 4.65
CA THR A 283 4.11 0.15 5.46
C THR A 283 3.42 0.67 6.72
N ALA A 284 3.92 1.77 7.30
CA ALA A 284 3.35 2.42 8.47
C ALA A 284 3.85 3.87 8.58
N GLY A 285 3.20 4.67 9.43
CA GLY A 285 3.57 6.05 9.71
C GLY A 285 2.79 7.09 8.90
N ALA A 286 2.92 8.35 9.32
CA ALA A 286 2.40 9.48 8.56
C ALA A 286 3.41 9.83 7.45
N VAL A 287 2.94 9.87 6.21
CA VAL A 287 3.74 10.22 5.02
C VAL A 287 3.12 11.47 4.39
N ASP A 288 3.75 12.61 4.61
CA ASP A 288 3.30 13.91 4.12
C ASP A 288 4.15 14.32 2.92
N ILE A 289 3.51 14.41 1.76
CA ILE A 289 4.14 14.84 0.50
C ILE A 289 3.48 16.16 0.11
N PHE A 290 4.21 17.26 0.21
CA PHE A 290 3.63 18.59 0.03
C PHE A 290 3.33 18.96 -1.43
N GLY A 291 3.84 18.17 -2.39
CA GLY A 291 3.42 18.28 -3.78
C GLY A 291 2.86 17.00 -4.36
N ARG A 292 3.66 16.19 -5.08
CA ARG A 292 3.14 15.08 -5.91
C ARG A 292 3.81 13.75 -5.64
N PHE A 293 3.13 12.67 -6.01
CA PHE A 293 3.70 11.33 -6.00
C PHE A 293 3.68 10.71 -7.40
N ASN A 294 4.86 10.55 -7.99
CA ASN A 294 5.05 10.00 -9.31
C ASN A 294 5.73 8.63 -9.25
N ALA A 295 5.11 7.60 -9.81
CA ALA A 295 5.72 6.30 -10.07
C ALA A 295 5.83 6.08 -11.58
N THR A 296 7.06 6.04 -12.08
CA THR A 296 7.36 5.96 -13.51
C THR A 296 7.65 4.52 -13.96
N ALA A 297 7.85 4.32 -15.26
CA ALA A 297 8.06 2.99 -15.82
C ALA A 297 9.28 2.28 -15.23
N GLY A 298 9.12 1.03 -14.76
CA GLY A 298 10.17 0.25 -14.11
C GLY A 298 10.18 0.34 -12.57
N SER A 299 9.64 1.42 -12.00
CA SER A 299 9.54 1.57 -10.53
C SER A 299 8.68 0.49 -9.88
N THR A 300 8.94 0.21 -8.60
CA THR A 300 8.10 -0.64 -7.75
C THR A 300 7.68 0.12 -6.50
N THR A 301 6.38 0.28 -6.31
CA THR A 301 5.77 0.92 -5.13
C THR A 301 4.87 -0.08 -4.41
N THR A 302 5.06 -0.22 -3.09
CA THR A 302 4.24 -1.08 -2.23
C THR A 302 3.69 -0.28 -1.05
N ILE A 303 2.36 -0.28 -0.89
CA ILE A 303 1.64 0.42 0.19
C ILE A 303 0.82 -0.63 0.95
N THR A 304 1.12 -0.83 2.23
CA THR A 304 0.42 -1.84 3.05
C THR A 304 -0.24 -1.28 4.30
N GLY A 305 0.11 -0.06 4.73
CA GLY A 305 -0.43 0.50 5.97
C GLY A 305 -0.13 1.96 6.28
N ALA A 306 0.73 2.63 5.50
CA ALA A 306 1.03 4.05 5.73
C ALA A 306 -0.20 4.94 5.50
N THR A 307 -0.28 6.05 6.24
CA THR A 307 -1.24 7.14 6.02
C THR A 307 -0.54 8.22 5.21
N ILE A 308 -0.79 8.22 3.90
CA ILE A 308 -0.19 9.17 2.96
C ILE A 308 -1.13 10.36 2.79
N ARG A 309 -0.60 11.58 2.95
CA ARG A 309 -1.29 12.83 2.63
C ARG A 309 -0.49 13.58 1.58
N ILE A 310 -1.19 13.98 0.53
CA ILE A 310 -0.67 14.79 -0.55
C ILE A 310 -1.27 16.18 -0.43
N ASP A 311 -0.42 17.20 -0.51
CA ASP A 311 -0.77 18.61 -0.29
C ASP A 311 -1.41 18.91 1.09
N PRO A 312 -0.83 18.45 2.23
CA PRO A 312 -1.44 18.69 3.55
C PRO A 312 -1.40 20.16 4.03
N GLN A 313 -1.05 21.11 3.16
CA GLN A 313 -0.95 22.54 3.44
C GLN A 313 -2.26 23.26 3.09
N ALA A 314 -2.56 24.37 3.76
CA ALA A 314 -3.80 25.12 3.56
C ALA A 314 -3.72 26.15 2.41
N THR A 315 -2.93 25.86 1.38
CA THR A 315 -2.66 26.75 0.25
C THR A 315 -2.54 25.96 -1.04
N ASN A 316 -3.11 26.46 -2.14
CA ASN A 316 -3.05 25.79 -3.43
C ASN A 316 -1.69 26.02 -4.12
N ASN A 317 -0.68 25.25 -3.70
CA ASN A 317 0.68 25.36 -4.22
C ASN A 317 1.14 24.10 -5.00
N LEU A 318 0.22 23.16 -5.27
CA LEU A 318 0.47 21.98 -6.09
C LEU A 318 1.01 22.35 -7.48
N GLY A 319 2.22 21.87 -7.81
CA GLY A 319 2.87 22.11 -9.10
C GLY A 319 2.18 21.44 -10.30
N ALA A 320 2.47 21.90 -11.53
CA ALA A 320 1.90 21.38 -12.80
C ALA A 320 2.17 19.87 -13.03
N GLY A 321 1.23 19.13 -13.65
CA GLY A 321 1.21 17.67 -13.84
C GLY A 321 0.31 16.90 -12.85
N ASP A 322 0.02 15.63 -13.14
CA ASP A 322 -0.85 14.78 -12.28
C ASP A 322 -0.33 14.65 -10.83
N VAL A 323 -1.23 14.62 -9.84
CA VAL A 323 -0.88 14.66 -8.41
C VAL A 323 -0.41 13.31 -7.89
N VAL A 324 -1.23 12.27 -8.07
CA VAL A 324 -0.85 10.87 -7.88
C VAL A 324 -0.79 10.22 -9.24
N ASN A 325 0.42 10.04 -9.77
CA ASN A 325 0.66 9.53 -11.11
C ASN A 325 1.34 8.17 -11.09
N PHE A 326 0.60 7.13 -11.44
CA PHE A 326 1.13 5.79 -11.61
C PHE A 326 1.14 5.42 -13.10
N ALA A 327 2.30 5.62 -13.72
CA ALA A 327 2.49 5.42 -15.15
C ALA A 327 2.27 3.95 -15.57
N GLY A 328 1.94 3.72 -16.85
CA GLY A 328 1.58 2.39 -17.36
C GLY A 328 2.65 1.31 -17.16
N GLY A 329 3.93 1.68 -17.16
CA GLY A 329 5.05 0.76 -16.91
C GLY A 329 5.46 0.60 -15.44
N ALA A 330 4.85 1.34 -14.51
CA ALA A 330 5.17 1.24 -13.08
C ALA A 330 4.53 0.01 -12.44
N ASN A 331 5.18 -0.59 -11.44
CA ASN A 331 4.60 -1.64 -10.61
C ASN A 331 4.09 -1.02 -9.31
N VAL A 332 2.79 -1.15 -9.01
CA VAL A 332 2.18 -0.58 -7.81
C VAL A 332 1.29 -1.63 -7.16
N THR A 333 1.54 -1.89 -5.88
CA THR A 333 0.70 -2.74 -5.03
C THR A 333 0.20 -1.95 -3.84
N MET A 334 -1.12 -1.90 -3.64
CA MET A 334 -1.76 -1.33 -2.46
C MET A 334 -2.69 -2.39 -1.85
N SER A 335 -2.33 -2.90 -0.67
CA SER A 335 -3.10 -3.89 0.07
C SER A 335 -3.68 -3.36 1.39
N GLY A 336 -3.35 -2.12 1.75
CA GLY A 336 -3.81 -1.44 2.95
C GLY A 336 -3.36 0.03 2.94
N GLY A 337 -3.48 0.70 4.09
CA GLY A 337 -3.14 2.12 4.22
C GLY A 337 -4.11 3.06 3.49
N SER A 338 -3.70 4.31 3.33
CA SER A 338 -4.52 5.32 2.66
C SER A 338 -3.69 6.34 1.89
N ILE A 339 -4.26 6.88 0.81
CA ILE A 339 -3.76 8.07 0.13
C ILE A 339 -4.85 9.15 0.23
N THR A 340 -4.55 10.29 0.83
CA THR A 340 -5.46 11.44 0.90
C THR A 340 -4.88 12.57 0.07
N ILE A 341 -5.60 13.00 -0.97
CA ILE A 341 -5.28 14.21 -1.71
C ILE A 341 -6.14 15.31 -1.08
N VAL A 342 -5.50 16.20 -0.32
CA VAL A 342 -6.20 17.12 0.58
C VAL A 342 -6.95 18.20 -0.18
N ASP A 343 -6.31 18.75 -1.21
CA ASP A 343 -6.83 19.86 -1.98
C ASP A 343 -6.92 19.56 -3.48
N PRO A 344 -7.96 20.07 -4.15
CA PRO A 344 -8.02 20.05 -5.60
C PRO A 344 -7.01 21.05 -6.15
N LYS A 345 -6.40 20.68 -7.27
CA LYS A 345 -5.34 21.47 -7.85
C LYS A 345 -5.85 22.79 -8.44
N ALA A 346 -5.01 23.84 -8.40
CA ALA A 346 -5.30 25.13 -9.07
C ALA A 346 -5.15 25.09 -10.59
N ALA A 347 -4.34 24.17 -11.13
CA ALA A 347 -4.14 24.04 -12.57
C ALA A 347 -5.29 23.26 -13.21
N ASN A 348 -5.60 23.58 -14.46
CA ASN A 348 -6.52 22.81 -15.30
C ASN A 348 -5.74 21.78 -16.14
N GLY A 349 -6.41 20.71 -16.54
CA GLY A 349 -5.91 19.72 -17.51
C GLY A 349 -5.30 18.47 -16.86
N ASP A 350 -4.72 18.60 -15.68
CA ASP A 350 -4.10 17.50 -14.92
C ASP A 350 -5.13 16.73 -14.08
N ASN A 351 -4.76 15.55 -13.59
CA ASN A 351 -5.60 14.72 -12.74
C ASN A 351 -5.00 14.57 -11.33
N GLU A 352 -5.87 14.60 -10.32
CA GLU A 352 -5.52 14.30 -8.95
C GLU A 352 -5.15 12.81 -8.79
N VAL A 353 -5.92 11.94 -9.45
CA VAL A 353 -5.62 10.51 -9.54
C VAL A 353 -5.44 10.13 -11.00
N GLN A 354 -4.22 9.71 -11.35
CA GLN A 354 -3.87 9.20 -12.67
C GLN A 354 -3.25 7.80 -12.51
N ILE A 355 -4.03 6.76 -12.78
CA ILE A 355 -3.56 5.38 -12.75
C ILE A 355 -3.68 4.80 -14.15
N VAL A 356 -2.56 4.64 -14.83
CA VAL A 356 -2.55 4.22 -16.24
C VAL A 356 -2.40 2.70 -16.31
N SER A 357 -3.30 2.06 -17.05
CA SER A 357 -3.14 0.65 -17.45
C SER A 357 -1.92 0.49 -18.36
N GLY A 358 -1.14 -0.56 -18.20
CA GLY A 358 0.02 -0.80 -19.07
C GLY A 358 0.77 -2.07 -18.72
N GLY A 359 2.03 -2.16 -19.14
CA GLY A 359 2.86 -3.34 -18.94
C GLY A 359 3.33 -3.58 -17.49
N GLY A 360 3.28 -2.56 -16.63
CA GLY A 360 3.60 -2.69 -15.20
C GLY A 360 2.40 -3.19 -14.40
N SER A 361 2.65 -3.97 -13.36
CA SER A 361 1.58 -4.54 -12.52
C SER A 361 0.90 -3.47 -11.67
N LYS A 362 -0.43 -3.40 -11.70
CA LYS A 362 -1.22 -2.55 -10.78
C LYS A 362 -2.17 -3.46 -9.99
N SER A 363 -1.98 -3.54 -8.68
CA SER A 363 -2.81 -4.38 -7.80
C SER A 363 -3.30 -3.59 -6.60
N PHE A 364 -4.61 -3.35 -6.55
CA PHE A 364 -5.29 -2.69 -5.43
C PHE A 364 -6.23 -3.70 -4.77
N SER A 365 -5.70 -4.42 -3.77
CA SER A 365 -6.44 -5.44 -3.01
C SER A 365 -6.94 -4.95 -1.66
N GLY A 366 -6.59 -3.71 -1.29
CA GLY A 366 -6.99 -3.07 -0.05
C GLY A 366 -6.69 -1.57 -0.06
N GLY A 367 -6.92 -0.93 1.10
CA GLY A 367 -6.66 0.49 1.31
C GLY A 367 -7.72 1.42 0.70
N THR A 368 -7.55 2.73 0.93
CA THR A 368 -8.53 3.75 0.52
C THR A 368 -7.85 4.97 -0.09
N ILE A 369 -8.38 5.47 -1.21
CA ILE A 369 -8.05 6.79 -1.75
C ILE A 369 -9.12 7.78 -1.27
N TYR A 370 -8.69 8.90 -0.68
CA TYR A 370 -9.54 9.99 -0.21
C TYR A 370 -9.35 11.23 -1.07
N LEU A 371 -10.46 11.81 -1.53
CA LEU A 371 -10.49 13.05 -2.30
C LEU A 371 -11.03 14.15 -1.38
N GLY A 372 -10.09 14.92 -0.83
CA GLY A 372 -10.29 15.85 0.27
C GLY A 372 -10.07 15.22 1.65
N ASP A 373 -9.88 16.09 2.64
CA ASP A 373 -9.68 15.76 4.07
C ASP A 373 -10.91 16.07 4.94
N GLY A 374 -11.94 16.69 4.35
CA GLY A 374 -13.18 17.12 5.00
C GLY A 374 -13.12 18.42 5.78
N THR A 375 -11.96 19.07 5.80
CA THR A 375 -11.74 20.30 6.56
C THR A 375 -11.14 21.43 5.76
N SER A 376 -10.31 21.13 4.75
CA SER A 376 -9.65 22.15 3.96
C SER A 376 -10.65 23.00 3.18
N THR A 377 -10.41 24.31 3.15
CA THR A 377 -11.21 25.30 2.43
C THR A 377 -10.53 25.81 1.17
N THR A 378 -9.39 25.24 0.78
CA THR A 378 -8.64 25.67 -0.41
C THR A 378 -9.50 25.50 -1.66
N ALA A 379 -9.60 26.54 -2.49
CA ALA A 379 -10.38 26.48 -3.72
C ALA A 379 -9.66 25.65 -4.79
N GLY A 380 -10.43 24.88 -5.58
CA GLY A 380 -9.94 24.19 -6.76
C GLY A 380 -10.07 25.02 -8.03
N SER A 381 -9.45 24.53 -9.10
CA SER A 381 -9.68 25.00 -10.46
C SER A 381 -11.07 24.59 -10.96
N THR A 382 -11.43 24.92 -12.21
CA THR A 382 -12.72 24.46 -12.79
C THR A 382 -12.78 22.95 -12.99
N ASP A 383 -11.63 22.29 -13.02
CA ASP A 383 -11.47 20.85 -13.14
C ASP A 383 -11.72 20.13 -11.80
N ALA A 384 -11.69 20.86 -10.69
CA ALA A 384 -11.87 20.35 -9.33
C ALA A 384 -10.94 19.15 -9.04
N PHE A 385 -11.42 18.08 -8.40
CA PHE A 385 -10.66 16.84 -8.28
C PHE A 385 -11.01 15.88 -9.43
N ARG A 386 -10.06 15.56 -10.29
CA ARG A 386 -10.22 14.66 -11.43
C ARG A 386 -9.65 13.27 -11.15
N VAL A 387 -10.45 12.25 -11.43
CA VAL A 387 -10.10 10.84 -11.24
C VAL A 387 -10.07 10.12 -12.57
N ASN A 388 -8.91 9.59 -12.92
CA ASN A 388 -8.68 8.72 -14.06
C ASN A 388 -7.98 7.42 -13.63
N ALA A 389 -8.76 6.36 -13.45
CA ALA A 389 -8.24 5.05 -13.08
C ALA A 389 -8.47 4.05 -14.23
N GLY A 390 -7.42 3.74 -14.98
CA GLY A 390 -7.46 2.73 -16.06
C GLY A 390 -7.42 1.28 -15.57
N VAL A 391 -7.39 1.05 -14.26
CA VAL A 391 -7.44 -0.26 -13.61
C VAL A 391 -8.32 -0.15 -12.36
N PRO A 392 -8.90 -1.25 -11.87
CA PRO A 392 -9.70 -1.22 -10.66
C PRO A 392 -8.88 -0.77 -9.45
N ILE A 393 -9.41 0.16 -8.68
CA ILE A 393 -8.91 0.52 -7.35
C ILE A 393 -9.75 -0.17 -6.28
N PHE A 394 -9.36 -0.07 -5.00
CA PHE A 394 -10.08 -0.76 -3.94
C PHE A 394 -11.23 0.09 -3.38
N ASN A 395 -10.96 0.98 -2.41
CA ASN A 395 -11.97 1.91 -1.91
C ASN A 395 -11.72 3.34 -2.40
N LEU A 396 -12.80 4.07 -2.65
CA LEU A 396 -12.78 5.51 -2.89
C LEU A 396 -13.70 6.22 -1.88
N THR A 397 -13.20 7.26 -1.23
CA THR A 397 -13.98 8.09 -0.31
C THR A 397 -13.91 9.56 -0.72
N ILE A 398 -15.08 10.18 -0.88
CA ILE A 398 -15.22 11.58 -1.26
C ILE A 398 -15.46 12.39 -0.01
N ARG A 399 -14.48 13.23 0.33
CA ARG A 399 -14.44 14.05 1.52
C ARG A 399 -14.01 15.49 1.18
N ASN A 400 -14.67 16.06 0.17
CA ASN A 400 -14.35 17.36 -0.41
C ASN A 400 -15.24 18.51 0.08
N GLN A 401 -15.98 18.35 1.20
CA GLN A 401 -16.98 19.26 1.76
C GLN A 401 -16.48 20.62 2.30
N GLY A 402 -15.27 21.04 1.93
CA GLY A 402 -14.70 22.32 2.32
C GLY A 402 -15.45 23.54 1.79
N GLY A 403 -15.44 24.66 2.51
CA GLY A 403 -16.07 25.92 2.07
C GLY A 403 -15.44 26.61 0.84
N GLY A 404 -14.44 25.99 0.20
CA GLY A 404 -13.80 26.47 -1.01
C GLY A 404 -14.63 26.22 -2.27
N THR A 405 -14.47 27.04 -3.30
CA THR A 405 -15.13 26.84 -4.60
C THR A 405 -14.51 25.67 -5.38
N ASN A 406 -15.31 25.04 -6.26
CA ASN A 406 -14.90 23.93 -7.12
C ASN A 406 -14.23 22.75 -6.38
N ARG A 407 -14.80 22.39 -5.22
CA ARG A 407 -14.44 21.18 -4.49
C ARG A 407 -15.47 20.08 -4.75
N PHE A 408 -15.45 19.53 -5.96
CA PHE A 408 -16.22 18.35 -6.37
C PHE A 408 -15.27 17.32 -7.00
N VAL A 409 -15.71 16.07 -7.15
CA VAL A 409 -14.95 15.05 -7.88
C VAL A 409 -15.56 14.82 -9.24
N ASP A 410 -14.75 14.83 -10.29
CA ASP A 410 -15.11 14.47 -11.66
C ASP A 410 -14.40 13.19 -12.07
N LEU A 411 -15.16 12.21 -12.56
CA LEU A 411 -14.58 11.06 -13.25
C LEU A 411 -14.21 11.45 -14.68
N VAL A 412 -13.02 11.05 -15.15
CA VAL A 412 -12.53 11.43 -16.48
C VAL A 412 -11.81 10.28 -17.17
N MET A 413 -11.89 10.26 -18.50
CA MET A 413 -11.25 9.33 -19.44
C MET A 413 -11.67 7.85 -19.31
N ASN A 414 -11.52 7.23 -18.14
CA ASN A 414 -11.88 5.84 -17.87
C ASN A 414 -13.07 5.74 -16.91
N ASP A 415 -13.78 4.61 -16.97
CA ASP A 415 -14.82 4.27 -16.01
C ASP A 415 -14.22 3.98 -14.64
N LEU A 416 -15.00 4.20 -13.58
CA LEU A 416 -14.54 3.95 -12.22
C LEU A 416 -14.89 2.52 -11.83
N ASP A 417 -13.88 1.70 -11.57
CA ASP A 417 -14.04 0.33 -11.06
C ASP A 417 -13.45 0.22 -9.65
N LEU A 418 -14.31 -0.18 -8.69
CA LEU A 418 -13.99 -0.36 -7.28
C LEU A 418 -14.17 -1.83 -6.87
N ASN A 419 -13.05 -2.50 -6.57
CA ASN A 419 -13.08 -3.81 -5.91
C ASN A 419 -13.58 -3.75 -4.45
N GLY A 420 -13.69 -2.54 -3.89
CA GLY A 420 -14.19 -2.24 -2.56
C GLY A 420 -15.37 -1.28 -2.60
N SER A 421 -15.46 -0.41 -1.60
CA SER A 421 -16.63 0.45 -1.35
C SER A 421 -16.45 1.88 -1.89
N LEU A 422 -17.56 2.50 -2.28
CA LEU A 422 -17.67 3.93 -2.53
C LEU A 422 -18.34 4.62 -1.35
N VAL A 423 -17.72 5.69 -0.85
CA VAL A 423 -18.33 6.55 0.19
C VAL A 423 -18.34 8.00 -0.29
N ILE A 424 -19.49 8.65 -0.24
CA ILE A 424 -19.65 10.09 -0.40
C ILE A 424 -20.08 10.64 0.95
N GLU A 425 -19.18 11.35 1.63
CA GLU A 425 -19.46 11.91 2.95
C GLU A 425 -20.40 13.12 2.89
N SER A 426 -20.93 13.52 4.05
CA SER A 426 -21.80 14.69 4.15
C SER A 426 -21.15 15.95 3.61
N GLY A 427 -21.84 16.63 2.69
CA GLY A 427 -21.34 17.81 1.98
C GLY A 427 -20.37 17.49 0.83
N GLY A 428 -19.95 16.23 0.68
CA GLY A 428 -19.12 15.82 -0.44
C GLY A 428 -19.92 15.77 -1.75
N THR A 429 -19.25 15.99 -2.88
CA THR A 429 -19.88 15.94 -4.21
C THR A 429 -19.05 15.09 -5.17
N LEU A 430 -19.70 14.07 -5.76
CA LEU A 430 -19.19 13.25 -6.86
C LEU A 430 -20.03 13.47 -8.11
N GLN A 431 -19.38 13.78 -9.22
CA GLN A 431 -19.98 13.84 -10.55
C GLN A 431 -19.50 12.65 -11.37
N GLN A 432 -20.48 11.89 -11.87
CA GLN A 432 -20.22 10.74 -12.71
C GLN A 432 -19.59 11.13 -14.06
N ASN A 433 -19.87 12.35 -14.54
CA ASN A 433 -19.26 12.98 -15.71
C ASN A 433 -19.09 12.04 -16.93
N SER A 434 -20.19 11.39 -17.33
CA SER A 434 -20.22 10.47 -18.47
C SER A 434 -19.27 9.27 -18.35
N ARG A 435 -19.24 8.63 -17.18
CA ARG A 435 -18.48 7.40 -16.89
C ARG A 435 -19.35 6.38 -16.18
N ASP A 436 -19.14 5.10 -16.48
CA ASP A 436 -19.77 4.03 -15.70
C ASP A 436 -19.08 3.89 -14.33
N ILE A 437 -19.81 3.37 -13.35
CA ILE A 437 -19.27 3.06 -12.02
C ILE A 437 -19.57 1.61 -11.67
N ASN A 438 -18.52 0.83 -11.47
CA ASN A 438 -18.55 -0.54 -10.95
C ASN A 438 -18.14 -0.54 -9.49
N VAL A 439 -18.93 -1.19 -8.63
CA VAL A 439 -18.65 -1.31 -7.20
C VAL A 439 -18.86 -2.75 -6.77
N ALA A 440 -17.84 -3.32 -6.13
CA ALA A 440 -17.89 -4.66 -5.54
C ALA A 440 -18.15 -4.66 -4.03
N GLY A 441 -17.98 -3.52 -3.37
CA GLY A 441 -18.28 -3.30 -1.95
C GLY A 441 -19.57 -2.52 -1.72
N ASP A 442 -19.62 -1.79 -0.60
CA ASP A 442 -20.79 -1.00 -0.23
C ASP A 442 -20.83 0.34 -0.99
N TRP A 443 -22.05 0.85 -1.20
CA TRP A 443 -22.30 2.20 -1.68
C TRP A 443 -22.90 3.03 -0.55
N THR A 444 -22.16 4.02 -0.04
CA THR A 444 -22.68 4.95 0.99
C THR A 444 -22.73 6.37 0.47
N ASN A 445 -23.91 6.98 0.42
CA ASN A 445 -24.07 8.37 0.01
C ASN A 445 -24.76 9.22 1.08
N SER A 446 -23.99 10.09 1.71
CA SER A 446 -24.49 11.14 2.61
C SER A 446 -24.27 12.55 2.05
N GLY A 447 -23.74 12.67 0.83
CA GLY A 447 -23.48 13.92 0.14
C GLY A 447 -24.33 14.07 -1.11
N THR A 448 -23.71 14.56 -2.18
CA THR A 448 -24.31 14.75 -3.50
C THR A 448 -23.67 13.82 -4.51
N PHE A 449 -24.48 13.00 -5.18
CA PHE A 449 -24.09 12.23 -6.36
C PHE A 449 -24.80 12.79 -7.59
N THR A 450 -24.04 13.33 -8.53
CA THR A 450 -24.56 13.85 -9.79
C THR A 450 -24.38 12.80 -10.89
N ARG A 451 -25.46 12.07 -11.16
CA ARG A 451 -25.51 11.09 -12.26
C ARG A 451 -25.53 11.75 -13.63
N THR A 452 -25.09 11.01 -14.65
CA THR A 452 -25.34 11.33 -16.07
C THR A 452 -26.41 10.38 -16.63
N ALA A 453 -27.36 10.87 -17.40
CA ALA A 453 -28.60 10.16 -17.73
C ALA A 453 -28.46 8.83 -18.51
N THR A 454 -27.28 8.50 -19.02
CA THR A 454 -27.03 7.33 -19.87
C THR A 454 -25.88 6.45 -19.38
N PHE A 455 -25.40 6.67 -18.15
CA PHE A 455 -24.24 5.96 -17.62
C PHE A 455 -24.62 5.17 -16.37
N ASP A 456 -24.06 3.98 -16.27
CA ASP A 456 -24.58 2.91 -15.45
C ASP A 456 -23.87 2.86 -14.10
N VAL A 457 -24.60 2.42 -13.08
CA VAL A 457 -23.99 1.96 -11.83
C VAL A 457 -24.21 0.45 -11.69
N THR A 458 -23.12 -0.29 -11.62
CA THR A 458 -23.09 -1.74 -11.55
C THR A 458 -22.57 -2.21 -10.19
N PHE A 459 -23.34 -3.07 -9.55
CA PHE A 459 -22.94 -3.79 -8.35
C PHE A 459 -22.48 -5.20 -8.74
N ASP A 460 -21.18 -5.46 -8.64
CA ASP A 460 -20.54 -6.66 -9.18
C ASP A 460 -19.80 -7.53 -8.15
N GLY A 461 -19.85 -7.13 -6.89
CA GLY A 461 -19.21 -7.85 -5.79
C GLY A 461 -19.83 -9.20 -5.48
N THR A 462 -18.98 -10.17 -5.13
CA THR A 462 -19.40 -11.51 -4.68
C THR A 462 -19.82 -11.57 -3.20
N GLY A 463 -19.46 -10.54 -2.43
CA GLY A 463 -19.93 -10.33 -1.06
C GLY A 463 -21.33 -9.72 -1.02
N THR A 464 -21.91 -9.60 0.18
CA THR A 464 -23.10 -8.77 0.38
C THR A 464 -22.69 -7.31 0.35
N GLN A 465 -23.32 -6.55 -0.53
CA GLN A 465 -23.14 -5.12 -0.73
C GLN A 465 -24.35 -4.39 -0.15
N THR A 466 -24.15 -3.23 0.44
CA THR A 466 -25.21 -2.43 1.04
C THR A 466 -25.24 -1.05 0.40
N ILE A 467 -26.45 -0.60 0.04
CA ILE A 467 -26.68 0.82 -0.27
C ILE A 467 -27.09 1.51 1.03
N ALA A 468 -26.36 2.55 1.41
CA ALA A 468 -26.54 3.25 2.67
C ALA A 468 -26.33 4.76 2.52
N GLY A 469 -26.47 5.47 3.65
CA GLY A 469 -26.24 6.90 3.75
C GLY A 469 -27.51 7.70 4.02
N SER A 470 -27.30 8.99 4.28
CA SER A 470 -28.38 9.92 4.65
C SER A 470 -29.03 10.61 3.45
N SER A 471 -28.41 10.54 2.27
CA SER A 471 -28.93 11.10 1.03
C SER A 471 -29.55 10.03 0.15
N THR A 472 -30.67 10.36 -0.49
CA THR A 472 -31.21 9.54 -1.58
C THR A 472 -30.23 9.52 -2.75
N THR A 473 -29.85 8.33 -3.22
CA THR A 473 -28.99 8.19 -4.40
C THR A 473 -29.84 7.96 -5.64
N GLY A 474 -29.64 8.80 -6.66
CA GLY A 474 -30.27 8.60 -7.96
C GLY A 474 -29.32 8.01 -8.98
N PHE A 475 -29.67 6.85 -9.54
CA PHE A 475 -29.01 6.21 -10.66
C PHE A 475 -29.75 6.51 -11.97
N ALA A 476 -29.04 6.46 -13.10
CA ALA A 476 -29.71 6.47 -14.41
C ALA A 476 -30.27 5.07 -14.69
N ASP A 477 -29.37 4.11 -14.84
CA ASP A 477 -29.66 2.68 -14.82
C ASP A 477 -28.86 2.02 -13.69
N TRP A 478 -29.44 0.95 -13.13
CA TRP A 478 -28.86 0.22 -12.01
C TRP A 478 -28.77 -1.26 -12.34
N PHE A 479 -27.56 -1.82 -12.33
CA PHE A 479 -27.29 -3.21 -12.64
C PHE A 479 -26.79 -3.98 -11.42
N ILE A 480 -27.39 -5.14 -11.18
CA ILE A 480 -26.94 -6.12 -10.19
C ILE A 480 -26.53 -7.36 -10.96
N VAL A 481 -25.23 -7.66 -11.00
CA VAL A 481 -24.72 -8.76 -11.83
C VAL A 481 -25.01 -10.13 -11.21
N ALA A 482 -24.84 -11.18 -12.01
CA ALA A 482 -24.96 -12.56 -11.55
C ALA A 482 -24.00 -12.85 -10.38
N GLY A 483 -24.52 -13.35 -9.27
CA GLY A 483 -23.73 -13.66 -8.07
C GLY A 483 -23.58 -12.51 -7.08
N ALA A 484 -23.91 -11.27 -7.46
CA ALA A 484 -23.95 -10.15 -6.54
C ALA A 484 -25.17 -10.21 -5.61
N THR A 485 -25.01 -9.75 -4.38
CA THR A 485 -26.09 -9.57 -3.41
C THR A 485 -26.10 -8.13 -2.93
N VAL A 486 -27.21 -7.41 -3.13
CA VAL A 486 -27.34 -6.00 -2.74
C VAL A 486 -28.49 -5.82 -1.75
N VAL A 487 -28.19 -5.21 -0.62
CA VAL A 487 -29.15 -4.81 0.41
C VAL A 487 -29.58 -3.38 0.15
N VAL A 488 -30.87 -3.20 -0.09
CA VAL A 488 -31.53 -1.92 -0.33
C VAL A 488 -32.09 -1.39 0.99
N PRO A 489 -31.82 -0.13 1.36
CA PRO A 489 -32.27 0.40 2.64
C PRO A 489 -33.78 0.67 2.62
N ALA A 490 -34.41 0.68 3.80
CA ALA A 490 -35.83 1.02 3.93
C ALA A 490 -36.08 2.53 3.88
N ALA A 491 -35.13 3.31 4.43
CA ALA A 491 -35.08 4.76 4.35
C ALA A 491 -34.09 5.17 3.24
N ASN A 492 -34.27 6.37 2.68
CA ASN A 492 -33.41 6.90 1.60
C ASN A 492 -33.25 5.91 0.43
N GLN A 493 -34.36 5.26 0.05
CA GLN A 493 -34.38 4.27 -1.02
C GLN A 493 -33.78 4.86 -2.30
N PRO A 494 -32.84 4.16 -2.96
CA PRO A 494 -32.29 4.64 -4.22
C PRO A 494 -33.39 4.79 -5.28
N THR A 495 -33.19 5.73 -6.19
CA THR A 495 -34.04 5.92 -7.37
C THR A 495 -33.29 5.48 -8.63
N ALA A 496 -34.01 5.01 -9.64
CA ALA A 496 -33.45 4.74 -10.97
C ALA A 496 -34.35 5.42 -12.02
N GLU A 497 -33.76 6.19 -12.93
CA GLU A 497 -34.52 6.97 -13.91
C GLU A 497 -35.11 6.09 -15.01
N THR A 498 -34.33 5.12 -15.50
CA THR A 498 -34.71 4.32 -16.66
C THR A 498 -34.99 2.88 -16.26
N ASN A 499 -33.99 2.09 -15.86
CA ASN A 499 -34.16 0.67 -15.55
C ASN A 499 -33.38 0.20 -14.31
N VAL A 500 -33.84 -0.93 -13.76
CA VAL A 500 -33.07 -1.75 -12.82
C VAL A 500 -32.98 -3.16 -13.39
N SER A 501 -31.76 -3.65 -13.64
CA SER A 501 -31.50 -5.04 -14.03
C SER A 501 -31.09 -5.86 -12.80
N ASN A 502 -31.95 -6.79 -12.39
CA ASN A 502 -31.61 -7.74 -11.34
C ASN A 502 -31.20 -9.09 -11.93
N GLN A 503 -29.89 -9.31 -12.09
CA GLN A 503 -29.32 -10.63 -12.40
C GLN A 503 -28.75 -11.32 -11.15
N GLY A 504 -28.52 -10.60 -10.06
CA GLY A 504 -28.04 -11.13 -8.79
C GLY A 504 -29.13 -11.38 -7.76
N THR A 505 -28.96 -10.86 -6.54
CA THR A 505 -29.92 -10.93 -5.44
C THR A 505 -30.14 -9.54 -4.85
N LEU A 506 -31.40 -9.14 -4.71
CA LEU A 506 -31.81 -7.92 -4.00
C LEU A 506 -32.47 -8.30 -2.68
N ILE A 507 -32.15 -7.56 -1.61
CA ILE A 507 -32.70 -7.76 -0.26
C ILE A 507 -33.24 -6.42 0.25
N GLN A 508 -34.43 -6.42 0.85
CA GLN A 508 -34.92 -5.26 1.60
C GLN A 508 -35.69 -5.72 2.84
N THR A 509 -35.46 -5.05 3.96
CA THR A 509 -36.19 -5.29 5.21
C THR A 509 -37.04 -4.07 5.56
N ARG A 510 -38.33 -4.27 5.82
CA ARG A 510 -39.29 -3.21 6.20
C ARG A 510 -40.28 -3.74 7.23
N THR A 511 -40.86 -2.84 8.02
CA THR A 511 -41.95 -3.19 8.94
C THR A 511 -43.28 -3.35 8.20
N VAL A 512 -44.02 -4.43 8.46
CA VAL A 512 -45.34 -4.72 7.89
C VAL A 512 -46.34 -5.00 9.02
N ASN A 513 -47.17 -4.01 9.34
CA ASN A 513 -48.10 -4.05 10.48
C ASN A 513 -49.46 -3.48 10.07
N ALA A 514 -50.47 -4.33 9.87
CA ALA A 514 -51.81 -3.95 9.39
C ALA A 514 -51.76 -2.96 8.21
N ALA A 515 -50.85 -3.22 7.26
CA ALA A 515 -50.48 -2.30 6.20
C ALA A 515 -50.19 -3.04 4.89
N SER A 516 -50.30 -2.29 3.78
CA SER A 516 -49.86 -2.70 2.45
C SER A 516 -48.47 -2.11 2.19
N VAL A 517 -47.44 -2.96 2.15
CA VAL A 517 -46.04 -2.54 2.08
C VAL A 517 -45.39 -3.11 0.83
N ALA A 518 -44.90 -2.21 -0.03
CA ALA A 518 -44.12 -2.58 -1.21
C ALA A 518 -42.63 -2.76 -0.85
N PHE A 519 -42.02 -3.81 -1.34
CA PHE A 519 -40.60 -4.10 -1.22
C PHE A 519 -39.92 -3.94 -2.58
N LEU A 520 -38.72 -3.37 -2.53
CA LEU A 520 -37.90 -3.04 -3.70
C LEU A 520 -38.72 -2.25 -4.73
N ASP A 521 -39.45 -1.24 -4.26
CA ASP A 521 -40.17 -0.27 -5.12
C ASP A 521 -39.22 0.88 -5.47
N VAL A 522 -38.37 0.65 -6.47
CA VAL A 522 -37.46 1.67 -7.02
C VAL A 522 -38.25 2.53 -7.98
N ARG A 523 -38.21 3.84 -7.76
CA ARG A 523 -38.92 4.82 -8.57
C ARG A 523 -37.94 5.75 -9.27
N ASN A 524 -38.42 6.46 -10.28
CA ASN A 524 -37.66 7.56 -10.86
C ASN A 524 -37.55 8.74 -9.89
N ALA A 525 -36.63 9.67 -10.16
CA ALA A 525 -36.33 10.77 -9.25
C ALA A 525 -37.54 11.71 -9.03
N ALA A 526 -38.44 11.81 -10.01
CA ALA A 526 -39.67 12.59 -9.93
C ALA A 526 -40.80 11.90 -9.14
N ASP A 527 -40.59 10.66 -8.67
CA ASP A 527 -41.59 9.83 -7.99
C ASP A 527 -42.89 9.65 -8.80
N SER A 528 -42.78 9.71 -10.13
CA SER A 528 -43.92 9.61 -11.05
C SER A 528 -44.11 8.22 -11.63
N ALA A 529 -43.09 7.36 -11.57
CA ALA A 529 -43.15 5.99 -12.06
C ALA A 529 -42.23 5.05 -11.25
N SER A 530 -42.70 3.82 -11.00
CA SER A 530 -41.84 2.72 -10.55
C SER A 530 -41.02 2.20 -11.75
N THR A 531 -39.70 2.18 -11.61
CA THR A 531 -38.77 1.55 -12.57
C THR A 531 -38.42 0.12 -12.17
N TYR A 532 -38.62 -0.23 -10.89
CA TYR A 532 -38.57 -1.59 -10.37
C TYR A 532 -39.59 -1.78 -9.26
N ARG A 533 -40.24 -2.94 -9.21
CA ARG A 533 -41.06 -3.36 -8.08
C ARG A 533 -40.98 -4.88 -7.98
N ALA A 534 -40.76 -5.42 -6.79
CA ALA A 534 -40.68 -6.86 -6.63
C ALA A 534 -41.86 -7.47 -5.89
N VAL A 535 -42.11 -7.09 -4.63
CA VAL A 535 -43.12 -7.76 -3.78
C VAL A 535 -44.00 -6.72 -3.11
N VAL A 536 -45.30 -6.97 -2.99
CA VAL A 536 -46.17 -6.25 -2.06
C VAL A 536 -46.73 -7.24 -1.05
N VAL A 537 -46.62 -6.92 0.23
CA VAL A 537 -47.20 -7.70 1.33
C VAL A 537 -48.31 -6.86 1.95
N ASP A 538 -49.54 -7.36 1.88
CA ASP A 538 -50.73 -6.66 2.34
C ASP A 538 -51.42 -7.41 3.47
N THR A 539 -51.41 -6.80 4.65
CA THR A 539 -52.04 -7.31 5.88
C THR A 539 -53.29 -6.50 6.26
N THR A 540 -53.75 -5.60 5.40
CA THR A 540 -54.91 -4.73 5.72
C THR A 540 -56.22 -5.51 5.85
N GLY A 541 -56.36 -6.60 5.09
CA GLY A 541 -57.53 -7.48 5.13
C GLY A 541 -57.59 -8.40 6.37
N SER A 542 -56.43 -8.85 6.87
CA SER A 542 -56.30 -9.71 8.05
C SER A 542 -56.19 -8.92 9.36
N GLY A 543 -55.59 -7.72 9.32
CA GLY A 543 -55.25 -6.92 10.50
C GLY A 543 -53.96 -7.37 11.20
N ASP A 544 -53.22 -8.32 10.63
CA ASP A 544 -52.06 -8.93 11.27
C ASP A 544 -50.81 -8.05 11.24
N ASN A 545 -49.92 -8.31 12.22
CA ASN A 545 -48.66 -7.60 12.39
C ASN A 545 -47.49 -8.56 12.21
N LEU A 546 -46.91 -8.56 11.01
CA LEU A 546 -45.75 -9.40 10.67
C LEU A 546 -44.44 -8.85 11.27
N GLY A 547 -44.45 -7.60 11.71
CA GLY A 547 -43.29 -6.93 12.29
C GLY A 547 -42.22 -6.63 11.25
N SER A 548 -40.94 -6.84 11.60
CA SER A 548 -39.83 -6.68 10.66
C SER A 548 -39.84 -7.82 9.65
N THR A 549 -40.08 -7.49 8.38
CA THR A 549 -40.18 -8.46 7.29
C THR A 549 -39.06 -8.23 6.28
N THR A 550 -38.29 -9.28 6.00
CA THR A 550 -37.23 -9.28 4.99
C THR A 550 -37.73 -9.94 3.70
N VAL A 551 -37.61 -9.22 2.59
CA VAL A 551 -37.85 -9.73 1.24
C VAL A 551 -36.53 -9.89 0.52
N THR A 552 -36.31 -11.09 -0.04
CA THR A 552 -35.15 -11.41 -0.88
C THR A 552 -35.63 -11.83 -2.27
N VAL A 553 -35.05 -11.25 -3.31
CA VAL A 553 -35.44 -11.46 -4.71
C VAL A 553 -34.20 -11.83 -5.51
N ARG A 554 -34.19 -13.07 -6.01
CA ARG A 554 -33.09 -13.60 -6.84
C ARG A 554 -33.45 -13.45 -8.30
N GLY A 555 -32.59 -12.78 -9.05
CA GLY A 555 -32.71 -12.48 -10.46
C GLY A 555 -32.40 -13.66 -11.38
N ASN A 556 -32.53 -13.40 -12.69
CA ASN A 556 -32.64 -14.41 -13.75
C ASN A 556 -31.46 -15.37 -13.96
N THR A 557 -30.29 -15.11 -13.36
CA THR A 557 -29.11 -15.96 -13.56
C THR A 557 -28.70 -16.68 -12.28
N VAL A 558 -29.35 -16.37 -11.15
CA VAL A 558 -29.14 -17.05 -9.88
C VAL A 558 -30.08 -18.24 -9.78
N SER A 559 -29.51 -19.43 -9.56
CA SER A 559 -30.31 -20.62 -9.29
C SER A 559 -31.10 -20.46 -7.99
N CYS A 560 -32.35 -20.91 -7.97
CA CYS A 560 -33.17 -20.95 -6.77
C CYS A 560 -32.67 -22.04 -5.81
N THR A 561 -31.74 -21.70 -4.92
CA THR A 561 -30.98 -22.69 -4.14
C THR A 561 -31.44 -22.93 -2.71
N THR A 562 -32.50 -22.30 -2.18
CA THR A 562 -32.98 -22.67 -0.83
C THR A 562 -33.39 -24.15 -0.75
N THR A 563 -33.63 -24.82 -1.89
CA THR A 563 -34.01 -26.24 -1.96
C THR A 563 -33.34 -27.02 -3.10
N GLY A 564 -32.37 -26.42 -3.82
CA GLY A 564 -31.74 -27.02 -5.00
C GLY A 564 -32.67 -27.29 -6.19
N ALA A 565 -33.90 -26.76 -6.23
CA ALA A 565 -34.82 -26.98 -7.33
C ALA A 565 -34.40 -26.15 -8.56
N GLY A 566 -33.87 -26.83 -9.58
CA GLY A 566 -33.65 -26.26 -10.89
C GLY A 566 -34.80 -26.61 -11.82
N SER A 567 -35.47 -25.60 -12.37
CA SER A 567 -36.17 -25.73 -13.64
C SER A 567 -35.46 -24.80 -14.63
N PRO A 568 -35.12 -25.25 -15.86
CA PRO A 568 -34.49 -24.40 -16.86
C PRO A 568 -35.34 -23.15 -17.18
N ASP A 569 -36.64 -23.24 -16.88
CA ASP A 569 -37.67 -22.25 -17.15
C ASP A 569 -38.09 -21.46 -15.89
N ALA A 570 -37.43 -21.64 -14.75
CA ALA A 570 -37.77 -20.97 -13.49
C ALA A 570 -36.54 -20.31 -12.88
N ARG A 571 -36.35 -19.02 -13.19
CA ARG A 571 -35.10 -18.30 -12.89
C ARG A 571 -35.27 -17.13 -11.91
N ARG A 572 -36.47 -16.90 -11.39
CA ARG A 572 -36.73 -15.84 -10.42
C ARG A 572 -37.45 -16.35 -9.19
N CYS A 573 -36.85 -16.12 -8.03
CA CYS A 573 -37.36 -16.57 -6.75
C CYS A 573 -37.50 -15.43 -5.75
N TYR A 574 -38.47 -15.59 -4.87
CA TYR A 574 -38.80 -14.65 -3.80
C TYR A 574 -38.77 -15.39 -2.47
N SER A 575 -38.26 -14.72 -1.45
CA SER A 575 -38.33 -15.16 -0.06
C SER A 575 -38.92 -14.05 0.78
N ILE A 576 -39.90 -14.36 1.63
CA ILE A 576 -40.53 -13.41 2.56
C ILE A 576 -40.39 -13.98 3.96
N ALA A 577 -39.61 -13.32 4.82
CA ALA A 577 -39.31 -13.77 6.18
C ALA A 577 -39.71 -12.69 7.19
N PRO A 578 -40.91 -12.79 7.80
CA PRO A 578 -41.36 -11.89 8.85
C PRO A 578 -40.81 -12.30 10.23
N SER A 579 -40.77 -11.34 11.14
CA SER A 579 -40.41 -11.56 12.55
C SER A 579 -41.55 -12.15 13.39
N SER A 580 -42.78 -12.10 12.88
CA SER A 580 -43.98 -12.60 13.55
C SER A 580 -44.90 -13.26 12.52
N GLU A 581 -45.59 -14.30 12.95
CA GLU A 581 -46.50 -15.03 12.09
C GLU A 581 -47.81 -14.26 11.88
N GLY A 582 -48.39 -14.40 10.70
CA GLY A 582 -49.67 -13.79 10.37
C GLY A 582 -50.06 -14.03 8.92
N ASP A 583 -51.27 -13.62 8.63
CA ASP A 583 -51.95 -13.79 7.36
C ASP A 583 -51.75 -12.55 6.48
N ALA A 584 -51.32 -12.74 5.22
CA ALA A 584 -51.18 -11.65 4.27
C ALA A 584 -51.50 -12.04 2.83
N VAL A 585 -51.93 -11.05 2.05
CA VAL A 585 -52.01 -11.15 0.58
C VAL A 585 -50.66 -10.73 0.01
N VAL A 586 -50.06 -11.60 -0.82
CA VAL A 586 -48.74 -11.38 -1.41
C VAL A 586 -48.86 -11.18 -2.91
N THR A 587 -48.37 -10.04 -3.41
CA THR A 587 -48.25 -9.78 -4.85
C THR A 587 -46.79 -9.87 -5.30
N LEU A 588 -46.50 -10.73 -6.26
CA LEU A 588 -45.18 -10.88 -6.88
C LEU A 588 -45.16 -10.20 -8.24
N ASN A 589 -44.14 -9.40 -8.51
CA ASN A 589 -44.01 -8.58 -9.72
C ASN A 589 -42.76 -8.98 -10.51
N ALA A 590 -42.88 -9.00 -11.83
CA ALA A 590 -41.72 -9.15 -12.72
C ALA A 590 -41.69 -8.15 -13.86
N PHE A 591 -40.51 -7.57 -14.11
CA PHE A 591 -40.30 -6.56 -15.13
C PHE A 591 -40.22 -7.19 -16.53
N ASN A 592 -40.86 -6.53 -17.51
CA ASN A 592 -40.86 -6.92 -18.92
C ASN A 592 -40.45 -5.73 -19.79
N ALA A 593 -39.14 -5.57 -20.03
CA ALA A 593 -38.61 -4.54 -20.93
C ALA A 593 -37.83 -5.10 -22.13
N GLY A 594 -37.74 -6.42 -22.26
CA GLY A 594 -36.84 -7.05 -23.25
C GLY A 594 -35.36 -6.90 -22.91
N GLY A 595 -34.49 -7.60 -23.65
CA GLY A 595 -33.04 -7.53 -23.45
C GLY A 595 -32.59 -8.01 -22.05
N PRO A 596 -31.51 -7.43 -21.48
CA PRO A 596 -30.98 -7.83 -20.17
C PRO A 596 -31.87 -7.41 -18.97
N PHE A 597 -32.99 -6.75 -19.22
CA PHE A 597 -33.94 -6.29 -18.21
C PHE A 597 -35.21 -7.16 -18.13
N ASP A 598 -35.42 -8.11 -19.05
CA ASP A 598 -36.61 -8.98 -19.01
C ASP A 598 -36.50 -10.02 -17.91
N GLU A 599 -37.18 -9.79 -16.79
CA GLU A 599 -37.20 -10.68 -15.62
C GLU A 599 -38.15 -11.87 -15.77
N ARG A 600 -38.80 -12.03 -16.94
CA ARG A 600 -39.62 -13.22 -17.25
C ARG A 600 -38.82 -14.35 -17.87
N ASN A 601 -37.53 -14.15 -18.16
CA ASN A 601 -36.70 -15.14 -18.86
C ASN A 601 -37.39 -15.66 -20.13
N THR A 602 -37.99 -14.75 -20.92
CA THR A 602 -38.75 -15.05 -22.15
C THR A 602 -40.05 -15.85 -21.99
N ILE A 603 -40.51 -16.11 -20.76
CA ILE A 603 -41.79 -16.78 -20.51
C ILE A 603 -42.93 -15.84 -20.89
N ALA A 604 -43.77 -16.28 -21.83
CA ALA A 604 -44.98 -15.55 -22.20
C ALA A 604 -45.98 -15.48 -21.04
N ASP A 605 -46.69 -14.36 -20.91
CA ASP A 605 -47.68 -14.07 -19.86
C ASP A 605 -48.71 -15.20 -19.68
N ALA A 606 -49.20 -15.73 -20.80
CA ALA A 606 -50.13 -16.86 -20.86
C ALA A 606 -49.63 -18.11 -20.09
N ASN A 607 -48.31 -18.28 -20.02
CA ASN A 607 -47.64 -19.44 -19.46
C ASN A 607 -47.02 -19.15 -18.08
N LEU A 608 -46.98 -17.91 -17.61
CA LEU A 608 -46.40 -17.59 -16.30
C LEU A 608 -47.31 -18.11 -15.17
N ARG A 609 -46.73 -18.78 -14.18
CA ARG A 609 -47.41 -19.34 -13.00
C ARG A 609 -46.58 -19.06 -11.75
N VAL A 610 -47.24 -18.91 -10.60
CA VAL A 610 -46.59 -18.82 -9.28
C VAL A 610 -46.65 -20.17 -8.58
N TYR A 611 -45.51 -20.58 -8.08
CA TYR A 611 -45.35 -21.77 -7.26
C TYR A 611 -44.93 -21.36 -5.84
N GLN A 612 -45.55 -21.98 -4.84
CA GLN A 612 -45.16 -21.87 -3.44
C GLN A 612 -44.39 -23.12 -3.02
N TYR A 613 -43.35 -22.94 -2.22
CA TYR A 613 -42.70 -24.05 -1.54
C TYR A 613 -43.53 -24.48 -0.31
N THR A 614 -44.01 -25.73 -0.31
CA THR A 614 -44.97 -26.23 0.70
C THR A 614 -44.39 -27.35 1.58
N GLY A 615 -43.12 -27.72 1.41
CA GLY A 615 -42.48 -28.80 2.17
C GLY A 615 -41.16 -29.25 1.51
N PRO A 616 -40.41 -30.21 2.10
CA PRO A 616 -38.98 -30.50 1.86
C PRO A 616 -38.51 -30.67 0.41
N SER A 617 -39.43 -30.79 -0.54
CA SER A 617 -39.17 -30.95 -1.97
C SER A 617 -40.42 -30.72 -2.83
N THR A 618 -41.40 -29.92 -2.36
CA THR A 618 -42.67 -29.73 -3.07
C THR A 618 -42.92 -28.27 -3.42
N TRP A 619 -42.99 -27.99 -4.73
CA TRP A 619 -43.48 -26.73 -5.29
C TRP A 619 -44.91 -26.91 -5.77
N THR A 620 -45.85 -26.18 -5.17
CA THR A 620 -47.27 -26.24 -5.49
C THR A 620 -47.64 -25.03 -6.33
N ASN A 621 -48.25 -25.24 -7.50
CA ASN A 621 -48.83 -24.15 -8.27
C ASN A 621 -50.05 -23.58 -7.51
N ILE A 622 -50.00 -22.30 -7.19
CA ILE A 622 -51.01 -21.60 -6.39
C ILE A 622 -51.73 -20.50 -7.20
N SER A 623 -51.47 -20.42 -8.50
CA SER A 623 -52.05 -19.38 -9.37
C SER A 623 -53.46 -19.73 -9.85
N SER A 624 -54.34 -18.72 -9.93
CA SER A 624 -55.75 -18.81 -10.39
C SER A 624 -55.90 -18.76 -11.90
N GLY A 625 -54.85 -18.37 -12.62
CA GLY A 625 -54.90 -18.05 -14.04
C GLY A 625 -53.52 -17.82 -14.64
N ALA A 626 -53.50 -17.42 -15.92
CA ALA A 626 -52.31 -16.85 -16.54
C ALA A 626 -52.08 -15.41 -16.08
N GLY A 627 -50.84 -14.94 -16.16
CA GLY A 627 -50.55 -13.53 -15.88
C GLY A 627 -51.34 -12.58 -16.80
N SER A 628 -51.70 -11.41 -16.29
CA SER A 628 -52.55 -10.43 -16.98
C SER A 628 -51.81 -9.14 -17.32
N ALA A 629 -51.44 -8.94 -18.59
CA ALA A 629 -50.79 -7.71 -19.04
C ALA A 629 -51.69 -6.46 -18.95
N GLY A 630 -51.16 -5.34 -18.45
CA GLY A 630 -51.80 -4.02 -18.54
C GLY A 630 -50.78 -2.87 -18.54
N GLY A 631 -50.73 -2.07 -19.60
CA GLY A 631 -49.88 -0.86 -19.66
C GLY A 631 -48.38 -1.12 -19.91
N ALA A 632 -47.56 -0.04 -19.82
CA ALA A 632 -46.12 -0.03 -20.15
C ALA A 632 -45.25 -0.92 -19.24
N PHE A 633 -45.85 -1.52 -18.21
CA PHE A 633 -45.29 -2.58 -17.39
C PHE A 633 -46.25 -3.76 -17.50
N SER A 634 -45.83 -4.85 -18.16
CA SER A 634 -46.69 -6.03 -18.29
C SER A 634 -46.76 -6.72 -16.93
N PHE A 635 -47.78 -6.37 -16.14
CA PHE A 635 -48.17 -7.10 -14.95
C PHE A 635 -48.32 -8.58 -15.31
N ASN A 636 -47.68 -9.46 -14.55
CA ASN A 636 -48.14 -10.83 -14.41
C ASN A 636 -47.98 -11.18 -12.94
N SER A 637 -48.96 -10.80 -12.13
CA SER A 637 -49.11 -11.49 -10.86
C SER A 637 -49.37 -12.96 -11.18
N GLY A 638 -48.69 -13.88 -10.49
CA GLY A 638 -49.48 -15.02 -10.02
C GLY A 638 -50.17 -14.50 -8.79
N ASP A 639 -51.41 -14.07 -8.98
CA ASP A 639 -52.31 -13.91 -7.85
C ASP A 639 -52.41 -15.29 -7.20
N THR A 640 -52.32 -15.35 -5.86
CA THR A 640 -52.72 -16.53 -5.10
C THR A 640 -54.24 -16.63 -5.08
N ALA A 641 -54.87 -16.39 -6.23
CA ALA A 641 -56.11 -16.99 -6.60
C ALA A 641 -57.26 -16.90 -5.60
N SER A 642 -57.43 -15.78 -4.90
CA SER A 642 -58.69 -15.46 -4.20
C SER A 642 -58.69 -14.18 -3.34
N GLY A 643 -57.54 -13.54 -3.09
CA GLY A 643 -57.47 -12.56 -2.00
C GLY A 643 -57.60 -13.21 -0.60
N GLU A 644 -57.52 -14.55 -0.54
CA GLU A 644 -57.42 -15.27 0.72
C GLU A 644 -56.00 -15.10 1.28
N PRO A 645 -55.86 -14.74 2.57
CA PRO A 645 -54.56 -14.60 3.19
C PRO A 645 -53.77 -15.91 3.23
N ILE A 646 -52.44 -15.82 3.08
CA ILE A 646 -51.52 -16.93 3.24
C ILE A 646 -50.84 -16.81 4.61
N PRO A 647 -50.78 -17.88 5.42
CA PRO A 647 -50.05 -17.86 6.68
C PRO A 647 -48.55 -17.76 6.40
N ILE A 648 -47.93 -16.67 6.85
CA ILE A 648 -46.48 -16.43 6.75
C ILE A 648 -45.83 -16.81 8.08
N SER A 649 -45.07 -17.90 8.08
CA SER A 649 -44.33 -18.39 9.26
C SER A 649 -42.93 -17.76 9.37
N GLY A 650 -42.37 -17.76 10.59
CA GLY A 650 -41.04 -17.20 10.87
C GLY A 650 -39.86 -17.90 10.16
N GLU A 651 -40.07 -19.11 9.63
CA GLU A 651 -39.07 -19.83 8.81
C GLU A 651 -38.95 -19.29 7.36
N GLY A 652 -39.84 -18.37 6.97
CA GLY A 652 -39.89 -17.74 5.66
C GLY A 652 -40.71 -18.53 4.62
N ILE A 653 -41.48 -17.83 3.79
CA ILE A 653 -42.14 -18.43 2.63
C ILE A 653 -41.29 -18.19 1.38
N HIS A 654 -41.17 -19.21 0.54
CA HIS A 654 -40.51 -19.13 -0.75
C HIS A 654 -41.49 -19.26 -1.91
N PHE A 655 -41.33 -18.39 -2.91
CA PHE A 655 -42.10 -18.39 -4.15
C PHE A 655 -41.18 -18.46 -5.37
N LEU A 656 -41.72 -18.99 -6.46
CA LEU A 656 -41.03 -19.12 -7.74
C LEU A 656 -41.97 -18.78 -8.90
N LEU A 657 -41.48 -18.02 -9.87
CA LEU A 657 -42.15 -17.77 -11.15
C LEU A 657 -41.61 -18.74 -12.21
N ALA A 658 -42.49 -19.52 -12.82
CA ALA A 658 -42.13 -20.54 -13.81
C ALA A 658 -43.21 -20.72 -14.89
N ALA A 659 -42.85 -21.40 -15.98
CA ALA A 659 -43.78 -21.77 -17.03
C ALA A 659 -44.78 -22.87 -16.62
N THR A 660 -45.97 -22.88 -17.22
CA THR A 660 -47.04 -23.89 -17.05
C THR A 660 -46.60 -25.34 -17.27
N GLY A 661 -45.74 -25.59 -18.26
CA GLY A 661 -45.24 -26.92 -18.61
C GLY A 661 -44.05 -27.41 -17.78
N ALA A 662 -43.53 -26.56 -16.88
CA ALA A 662 -42.28 -26.79 -16.17
C ALA A 662 -42.50 -26.68 -14.65
N SER A 663 -43.36 -27.56 -14.10
CA SER A 663 -43.46 -27.72 -12.65
C SER A 663 -42.05 -27.92 -12.08
N PRO A 664 -41.58 -27.08 -11.15
CA PRO A 664 -40.22 -27.17 -10.64
C PRO A 664 -40.01 -28.53 -9.99
N THR A 665 -39.15 -29.34 -10.59
CA THR A 665 -38.76 -30.62 -10.00
C THR A 665 -37.76 -30.32 -8.89
N ALA A 666 -38.11 -30.65 -7.64
CA ALA A 666 -37.12 -30.61 -6.58
C ALA A 666 -35.99 -31.59 -6.90
N VAL A 667 -34.76 -31.10 -6.91
CA VAL A 667 -33.59 -31.97 -6.98
C VAL A 667 -33.41 -32.55 -5.58
N THR A 668 -33.92 -33.76 -5.36
CA THR A 668 -33.43 -34.55 -4.24
C THR A 668 -31.95 -34.85 -4.50
N LEU A 669 -31.06 -34.57 -3.53
CA LEU A 669 -29.73 -35.19 -3.49
C LEU A 669 -29.88 -36.70 -3.23
N ALA A 670 -30.46 -37.42 -4.19
CA ALA A 670 -30.45 -38.86 -4.23
C ALA A 670 -29.21 -39.27 -5.04
N GLY A 671 -28.10 -39.53 -4.36
CA GLY A 671 -26.99 -40.27 -4.97
C GLY A 671 -25.57 -39.73 -4.80
N LEU A 672 -25.16 -39.23 -3.63
CA LEU A 672 -23.79 -39.48 -3.16
C LEU A 672 -23.83 -40.68 -2.20
N SER A 673 -24.07 -41.86 -2.77
CA SER A 673 -23.71 -43.11 -2.10
C SER A 673 -22.19 -43.23 -2.19
N ALA A 674 -21.47 -42.89 -1.11
CA ALA A 674 -20.16 -43.48 -0.91
C ALA A 674 -20.36 -45.00 -0.91
N THR A 675 -19.82 -45.69 -1.92
CA THR A 675 -19.83 -47.14 -2.01
C THR A 675 -18.99 -47.70 -0.87
N ALA A 676 -19.58 -47.82 0.32
CA ALA A 676 -19.07 -48.65 1.40
C ALA A 676 -19.25 -50.10 0.95
N GLY A 677 -18.24 -50.63 0.24
CA GLY A 677 -18.15 -52.05 -0.07
C GLY A 677 -17.97 -52.85 1.21
N ALA A 678 -19.06 -53.40 1.74
CA ALA A 678 -19.02 -54.38 2.82
C ALA A 678 -19.45 -55.76 2.28
N GLY A 679 -18.46 -56.56 1.89
CA GLY A 679 -18.56 -58.02 1.76
C GLY A 679 -17.52 -58.66 2.68
N ARG A 680 -18.02 -59.27 3.77
CA ARG A 680 -17.34 -59.94 4.91
C ARG A 680 -16.22 -60.92 4.48
N ALA A 681 -15.13 -61.09 5.24
CA ALA A 681 -15.12 -61.89 6.49
C ALA A 681 -13.91 -61.59 7.43
N PRO A 682 -13.98 -62.01 8.72
CA PRO A 682 -13.10 -61.56 9.78
C PRO A 682 -11.90 -62.50 9.99
N LEU A 683 -10.72 -61.96 10.30
CA LEU A 683 -9.72 -62.67 11.10
C LEU A 683 -8.79 -61.69 11.80
N ALA A 684 -8.57 -61.99 13.07
CA ALA A 684 -7.94 -61.17 14.06
C ALA A 684 -6.42 -61.00 13.87
N ALA A 685 -5.91 -60.00 14.61
CA ALA A 685 -4.72 -60.09 15.46
C ALA A 685 -3.43 -59.37 14.98
N LEU A 686 -2.99 -58.43 15.84
CA LEU A 686 -1.64 -57.86 16.03
C LEU A 686 -1.06 -57.05 14.84
N GLY A 687 -0.35 -55.93 15.01
CA GLY A 687 0.24 -55.30 16.17
C GLY A 687 1.14 -54.15 15.69
N LEU A 688 1.44 -53.27 16.65
CA LEU A 688 2.45 -52.21 16.66
C LEU A 688 3.84 -52.63 16.12
N VAL A 689 4.72 -51.64 15.84
CA VAL A 689 6.20 -51.69 15.61
C VAL A 689 6.60 -51.60 14.11
N VAL A 690 7.10 -50.47 13.60
CA VAL A 690 8.46 -49.86 13.70
C VAL A 690 9.51 -50.58 12.84
N LEU A 691 10.07 -49.83 11.88
CA LEU A 691 11.48 -49.79 11.45
C LEU A 691 12.14 -50.99 10.72
N ALA A 692 12.75 -50.63 9.59
CA ALA A 692 14.07 -51.06 9.09
C ALA A 692 14.28 -52.44 8.41
N LEU A 693 14.87 -52.29 7.21
CA LEU A 693 16.07 -52.97 6.71
C LEU A 693 16.02 -54.43 6.22
N THR A 694 16.22 -54.51 4.89
CA THR A 694 17.25 -55.28 4.18
C THR A 694 17.12 -56.81 4.01
N THR A 695 16.97 -57.15 2.71
CA THR A 695 17.85 -57.99 1.87
C THR A 695 17.60 -59.48 1.64
N VAL A 696 17.85 -59.83 0.36
CA VAL A 696 18.16 -61.13 -0.27
C VAL A 696 16.94 -62.00 -0.60
N GLY A 697 16.69 -62.48 -1.81
CA GLY A 697 17.43 -62.49 -3.08
C GLY A 697 16.85 -63.57 -4.03
N LEU A 698 17.41 -63.65 -5.25
CA LEU A 698 17.27 -64.72 -6.28
C LEU A 698 16.00 -64.67 -7.15
N ARG A 699 15.99 -64.68 -8.51
CA ARG A 699 16.94 -64.98 -9.63
C ARG A 699 16.47 -64.16 -10.86
N ARG A 700 17.31 -63.40 -11.58
CA ARG A 700 18.22 -63.74 -12.70
C ARG A 700 17.62 -64.50 -13.90
N ALA A 701 17.45 -63.78 -15.02
CA ALA A 701 17.77 -64.19 -16.41
C ALA A 701 17.82 -62.90 -17.30
N ALA A 702 19.03 -62.46 -17.69
CA ALA A 702 19.54 -62.42 -19.08
C ALA A 702 18.78 -61.43 -20.00
N GLY A 703 19.32 -60.28 -20.41
CA GLY A 703 20.46 -60.04 -21.31
C GLY A 703 20.13 -58.86 -22.26
N PRO A 704 21.07 -58.31 -23.07
CA PRO A 704 21.48 -56.89 -22.96
C PRO A 704 21.42 -56.03 -24.25
N GLY A 705 21.63 -54.71 -24.06
CA GLY A 705 22.11 -53.75 -25.08
C GLY A 705 21.85 -52.29 -24.65
N ALA A 706 22.79 -51.53 -24.05
CA ALA A 706 23.97 -50.85 -24.66
C ALA A 706 23.56 -49.95 -25.85
N ALA A 707 23.93 -48.68 -26.01
CA ALA A 707 24.77 -47.70 -25.31
C ALA A 707 24.56 -46.35 -26.06
N ARG A 708 24.70 -45.17 -25.41
CA ARG A 708 25.70 -44.09 -25.64
C ARG A 708 24.96 -42.75 -25.35
N ARG A 709 25.35 -41.80 -24.49
CA ARG A 709 26.58 -40.99 -24.35
C ARG A 709 27.14 -40.48 -25.69
N HIS A 710 26.88 -39.23 -26.07
CA HIS A 710 27.62 -38.01 -25.67
C HIS A 710 27.04 -36.80 -26.42
N GLY A 711 27.06 -35.63 -25.77
CA GLY A 711 26.63 -34.33 -26.27
C GLY A 711 26.37 -33.44 -25.08
#